data_AF-A0A5S9F4Z3-F1
#
_entry.id   AF-A0A5S9F4Z3-F1
#
_cell.length_a   1.000
_cell.length_b   1.000
_cell.length_c   1.000
_cell.angle_alpha   90.00
_cell.angle_beta   90.00
_cell.angle_gamma   90.00
#
_symmetry.space_group_name_H-M   'P 1'
#
loop_
_entity.id
_entity.type
_entity.pdbx_description
1 polymer ?
#
loop_
_entity_poly.entity_id
_entity_poly.type
_entity_poly.pdbx_seq_one_letter_code
_entity_poly.pdbx_strand_id
1 'polypeptide(L)'
;MLRTLFCFVFFTIVVLAQEDAKVPISEAIINVQKYFFTVEVKLGKNIEKKVLNKNDYDYEPNEQFITNKITRRLMGVAYPKKNWIITSSIGAFPNQFKQVEVITATGKKIPAKYHGTFEKYAVDIFQTAEDIPTPALEDYDLRDASNDFYAVGLVERQHKIYFNYVLHQNREQRIPFSQGQKDDSLHQIGFHFLLTPQGRPFAYSFSSYSFHGEHQQWVDKNNVNTPMIHTENLKIQNAKKQISQDLNSTILPITIKFRHRPKEENDMTFYGHRGRVNNDTIELKTSGCLIDNNGTLLISSDLATEHIKRIQNIEVKMGVKSFNASFLGIFNNIGAMLIHCPHLKNHHAKINRHYHLQRQELFFAISADKGNIDDIKRVPLRFDKYTIGYKDNKFIDIYTSKNLDTFLLNRHNEVIGFFTDFKIDEEDRLKTSSYSSPANKPNVFLFKDVNKILNDPTAHFDKKAVPVEEKEQTKTWLGVEIQIPKTQLIEHLKATTVTQYGKIGYIVNYVYDNSPAQKIGLKPLDIILSVTPQDSKNEIFFESQYSYHSDSVAPRFAWGDLEFSRFFSKRNHSVIDILTKLGENREVVIKYFRNGKIQTKSCKLHKAPLDFETAEKIKVQSLGITVKDLTYEVKQALHIPSTTTGVVVFQVTQGKPAMIAGIRTYEIITLVDDVRVKDAQHFYDLIDQAYKTNNEYTTVLVNRLDKSRIAKLQFVKD
;
A
#
# COMPACT_ATOMS: atom_id res chain seq x y z
N MET A 1 -52.05 69.86 -18.13
CA MET A 1 -50.73 70.47 -18.45
C MET A 1 -49.96 70.50 -17.15
N LEU A 2 -49.07 69.57 -16.79
CA LEU A 2 -48.01 68.89 -17.56
C LEU A 2 -46.90 69.85 -18.02
N ARG A 3 -45.64 69.45 -17.75
CA ARG A 3 -44.32 70.02 -18.14
C ARG A 3 -43.67 70.81 -16.99
N THR A 4 -42.60 70.35 -16.34
CA THR A 4 -41.43 69.66 -16.92
C THR A 4 -40.86 68.64 -15.93
N LEU A 5 -40.98 67.37 -16.29
CA LEU A 5 -40.47 66.15 -15.66
C LEU A 5 -39.46 65.53 -16.67
N PHE A 6 -38.64 64.57 -16.23
CA PHE A 6 -37.64 63.74 -16.97
C PHE A 6 -36.22 64.33 -17.01
N CYS A 7 -35.14 63.68 -16.54
CA CYS A 7 -34.83 62.27 -16.33
C CYS A 7 -33.79 62.12 -15.21
N PHE A 8 -34.11 61.41 -14.12
CA PHE A 8 -33.15 60.61 -13.36
C PHE A 8 -33.95 59.50 -12.67
N VAL A 9 -34.09 58.36 -13.37
CA VAL A 9 -34.71 57.16 -12.79
C VAL A 9 -33.67 56.54 -11.85
N PHE A 10 -33.73 56.93 -10.58
CA PHE A 10 -33.26 56.10 -9.47
C PHE A 10 -34.13 54.84 -9.46
N PHE A 11 -33.57 53.69 -9.82
CA PHE A 11 -34.19 52.41 -9.50
C PHE A 11 -33.86 52.06 -8.05
N THR A 12 -34.81 52.34 -7.16
CA THR A 12 -34.84 51.91 -5.77
C THR A 12 -34.82 50.38 -5.72
N ILE A 13 -33.69 49.80 -5.34
CA ILE A 13 -33.64 48.42 -4.84
C ILE A 13 -34.36 48.43 -3.50
N VAL A 14 -35.53 47.80 -3.41
CA VAL A 14 -36.22 47.59 -2.13
C VAL A 14 -35.38 46.61 -1.31
N VAL A 15 -34.69 47.14 -0.30
CA VAL A 15 -33.84 46.42 0.63
C VAL A 15 -34.71 45.77 1.70
N LEU A 16 -34.82 44.44 1.67
CA LEU A 16 -35.14 43.67 2.87
C LEU A 16 -33.82 43.35 3.56
N ALA A 17 -33.41 44.20 4.50
CA ALA A 17 -32.26 43.96 5.36
C ALA A 17 -32.57 42.81 6.32
N GLN A 18 -31.73 41.78 6.38
CA GLN A 18 -31.68 40.88 7.53
C GLN A 18 -30.66 41.43 8.53
N GLU A 19 -31.08 41.54 9.80
CA GLU A 19 -30.38 42.23 10.90
C GLU A 19 -29.08 41.57 11.40
N ASP A 20 -28.64 40.43 10.84
CA ASP A 20 -27.49 39.66 11.37
C ASP A 20 -26.21 39.69 10.52
N ALA A 21 -26.17 40.42 9.39
CA ALA A 21 -24.96 40.51 8.57
C ALA A 21 -24.09 41.73 8.97
N LYS A 22 -22.80 41.52 9.27
CA LYS A 22 -21.84 42.59 9.61
C LYS A 22 -21.62 43.61 8.48
N VAL A 23 -21.96 43.27 7.23
CA VAL A 23 -22.02 44.17 6.07
C VAL A 23 -23.32 43.91 5.30
N PRO A 24 -24.09 44.93 4.90
CA PRO A 24 -25.27 44.75 4.06
C PRO A 24 -24.93 44.03 2.76
N ILE A 25 -25.71 43.01 2.39
CA ILE A 25 -25.50 42.16 1.19
C ILE A 25 -25.32 43.01 -0.09
N SER A 26 -26.02 44.13 -0.19
CA SER A 26 -25.90 45.10 -1.29
C SER A 26 -24.50 45.70 -1.41
N GLU A 27 -23.82 45.98 -0.30
CA GLU A 27 -22.51 46.62 -0.28
C GLU A 27 -21.39 45.63 -0.68
N ALA A 28 -21.47 44.39 -0.19
CA ALA A 28 -20.55 43.32 -0.59
C ALA A 28 -20.60 43.04 -2.10
N ILE A 29 -21.80 43.04 -2.70
CA ILE A 29 -21.99 42.87 -4.14
C ILE A 29 -21.47 44.09 -4.92
N ILE A 30 -21.74 45.31 -4.45
CA ILE A 30 -21.22 46.54 -5.06
C ILE A 30 -19.69 46.52 -5.12
N ASN A 31 -19.03 45.95 -4.11
CA ASN A 31 -17.58 45.87 -4.03
C ASN A 31 -16.97 44.93 -5.09
N VAL A 32 -17.65 43.83 -5.44
CA VAL A 32 -17.11 42.84 -6.37
C VAL A 32 -17.70 42.83 -7.77
N GLN A 33 -18.86 43.45 -8.00
CA GLN A 33 -19.53 43.43 -9.31
C GLN A 33 -18.64 43.93 -10.46
N LYS A 34 -17.76 44.90 -10.19
CA LYS A 34 -16.80 45.46 -11.14
C LYS A 34 -15.71 44.50 -11.61
N TYR A 35 -15.58 43.34 -10.95
CA TYR A 35 -14.60 42.29 -11.26
C TYR A 35 -15.20 41.15 -12.08
N PHE A 36 -16.50 41.18 -12.41
CA PHE A 36 -17.15 40.21 -13.28
C PHE A 36 -17.28 40.74 -14.70
N PHE A 37 -17.01 39.88 -15.67
CA PHE A 37 -17.00 40.21 -17.10
C PHE A 37 -17.63 39.10 -17.92
N THR A 38 -18.17 39.43 -19.10
CA THR A 38 -18.53 38.41 -20.09
C THR A 38 -17.39 38.25 -21.09
N VAL A 39 -16.90 37.04 -21.28
CA VAL A 39 -15.90 36.71 -22.31
C VAL A 39 -16.64 36.17 -23.53
N GLU A 40 -16.58 36.92 -24.64
CA GLU A 40 -17.12 36.53 -25.93
C GLU A 40 -15.99 36.01 -26.83
N VAL A 41 -16.10 34.77 -27.31
CA VAL A 41 -15.14 34.13 -28.22
C VAL A 41 -15.83 33.72 -29.51
N LYS A 42 -15.36 34.25 -30.63
CA LYS A 42 -15.76 33.81 -31.97
C LYS A 42 -14.82 32.73 -32.47
N LEU A 43 -15.39 31.60 -32.88
CA LEU A 43 -14.69 30.41 -33.35
C LEU A 43 -14.70 30.32 -34.89
N GLY A 44 -13.70 29.64 -35.46
CA GLY A 44 -13.67 29.33 -36.90
C GLY A 44 -14.70 28.28 -37.34
N LYS A 45 -14.81 28.06 -38.67
CA LYS A 45 -15.59 26.93 -39.24
C LYS A 45 -14.79 25.63 -39.04
N ASN A 46 -15.46 24.55 -38.63
CA ASN A 46 -14.91 23.23 -38.21
C ASN A 46 -14.21 23.25 -36.84
N ILE A 47 -15.00 23.06 -35.77
CA ILE A 47 -14.52 23.07 -34.38
C ILE A 47 -14.08 21.65 -33.99
N GLU A 48 -12.78 21.44 -33.81
CA GLU A 48 -12.25 20.23 -33.15
C GLU A 48 -12.41 20.36 -31.63
N LYS A 49 -12.90 19.28 -31.00
CA LYS A 49 -13.10 19.24 -29.55
C LYS A 49 -11.77 19.05 -28.84
N LYS A 50 -11.48 19.90 -27.85
CA LYS A 50 -10.40 19.65 -26.89
C LYS A 50 -10.87 18.56 -25.92
N VAL A 51 -10.50 17.30 -26.16
CA VAL A 51 -10.80 16.18 -25.24
C VAL A 51 -9.93 16.35 -24.00
N LEU A 52 -10.55 16.72 -22.88
CA LEU A 52 -9.89 16.78 -21.58
C LEU A 52 -9.94 15.38 -20.97
N ASN A 53 -8.79 14.76 -20.75
CA ASN A 53 -8.65 13.39 -20.28
C ASN A 53 -9.20 13.22 -18.84
N LYS A 54 -10.19 12.36 -18.62
CA LYS A 54 -10.97 12.26 -17.37
C LYS A 54 -10.14 12.00 -16.10
N ASN A 55 -8.93 11.46 -16.23
CA ASN A 55 -8.01 11.18 -15.11
C ASN A 55 -7.12 12.37 -14.70
N ASP A 56 -7.08 13.44 -15.49
CA ASP A 56 -6.18 14.58 -15.30
C ASP A 56 -6.89 15.82 -14.71
N TYR A 57 -8.21 15.79 -14.53
CA TYR A 57 -9.04 16.92 -14.09
C TYR A 57 -9.97 16.52 -12.94
N ASP A 58 -10.19 17.45 -12.00
CA ASP A 58 -10.98 17.22 -10.77
C ASP A 58 -12.48 17.53 -10.92
N TYR A 59 -12.94 17.84 -12.12
CA TYR A 59 -14.32 18.19 -12.45
C TYR A 59 -14.72 17.51 -13.76
N GLU A 60 -15.94 16.98 -13.86
CA GLU A 60 -16.48 16.51 -15.14
C GLU A 60 -16.79 17.74 -16.02
N PRO A 61 -16.02 18.00 -17.09
CA PRO A 61 -16.41 19.04 -18.03
C PRO A 61 -17.79 18.65 -18.56
N ASN A 62 -18.79 19.53 -18.46
CA ASN A 62 -20.10 19.27 -19.06
C ASN A 62 -19.90 19.02 -20.57
N GLU A 63 -19.89 17.75 -20.98
CA GLU A 63 -19.69 17.33 -22.38
C GLU A 63 -20.81 17.83 -23.31
N GLN A 64 -21.87 18.43 -22.76
CA GLN A 64 -23.15 18.62 -23.44
C GLN A 64 -23.31 19.90 -24.26
N PHE A 65 -22.34 20.80 -24.38
CA PHE A 65 -22.63 22.11 -25.01
C PHE A 65 -21.69 22.61 -26.11
N ILE A 66 -21.08 21.72 -26.90
CA ILE A 66 -20.50 22.15 -28.20
C ILE A 66 -21.60 22.13 -29.29
N THR A 67 -22.54 23.09 -29.22
CA THR A 67 -23.35 23.50 -30.38
C THR A 67 -22.46 24.07 -31.50
N ASN A 68 -22.86 23.94 -32.77
CA ASN A 68 -22.21 24.54 -33.95
C ASN A 68 -22.21 26.09 -33.96
N LYS A 69 -22.41 26.74 -32.82
CA LYS A 69 -22.47 28.20 -32.69
C LYS A 69 -21.08 28.81 -32.90
N ILE A 70 -21.01 29.73 -33.85
CA ILE A 70 -19.81 30.49 -34.26
C ILE A 70 -19.33 31.44 -33.14
N THR A 71 -20.15 31.74 -32.15
CA THR A 71 -19.84 32.64 -31.02
C THR A 71 -20.21 32.00 -29.69
N ARG A 72 -19.30 32.09 -28.72
CA ARG A 72 -19.43 31.62 -27.34
C ARG A 72 -19.37 32.79 -26.39
N ARG A 73 -20.22 32.80 -25.37
CA ARG A 73 -20.19 33.77 -24.28
C ARG A 73 -20.10 33.02 -22.96
N LEU A 74 -19.11 33.35 -22.16
CA LEU A 74 -18.89 32.77 -20.83
C LEU A 74 -18.72 33.87 -19.79
N MET A 75 -19.05 33.54 -18.54
CA MET A 75 -18.75 34.44 -17.44
C MET A 75 -17.28 34.31 -17.02
N GLY A 76 -16.60 35.44 -16.88
CA GLY A 76 -15.22 35.52 -16.44
C GLY A 76 -15.06 36.45 -15.24
N VAL A 77 -13.97 36.25 -14.50
CA VAL A 77 -13.63 37.04 -13.32
C VAL A 77 -12.22 37.61 -13.47
N ALA A 78 -12.02 38.87 -13.07
CA ALA A 78 -10.68 39.48 -13.05
C ALA A 78 -9.75 38.78 -12.05
N TYR A 79 -8.53 38.52 -12.50
CA TYR A 79 -7.45 37.92 -11.73
C TYR A 79 -6.47 39.01 -11.22
N PRO A 80 -5.82 38.85 -10.05
CA PRO A 80 -5.05 39.93 -9.41
C PRO A 80 -3.77 40.34 -10.16
N LYS A 81 -3.36 39.59 -11.20
CA LYS A 81 -2.16 39.86 -11.99
C LYS A 81 -2.50 40.10 -13.47
N LYS A 82 -1.91 41.16 -14.04
CA LYS A 82 -1.68 41.37 -15.49
C LYS A 82 -2.94 41.39 -16.38
N ASN A 83 -3.99 42.13 -16.03
CA ASN A 83 -5.16 42.32 -16.90
C ASN A 83 -5.77 40.99 -17.38
N TRP A 84 -5.73 39.99 -16.51
CA TRP A 84 -6.21 38.65 -16.83
C TRP A 84 -7.64 38.46 -16.36
N ILE A 85 -8.39 37.76 -17.19
CA ILE A 85 -9.73 37.27 -16.91
C ILE A 85 -9.69 35.76 -17.01
N ILE A 86 -10.19 35.12 -15.98
CA ILE A 86 -10.31 33.67 -15.90
C ILE A 86 -11.77 33.27 -16.13
N THR A 87 -11.99 32.24 -16.94
CA THR A 87 -13.31 31.69 -17.28
C THR A 87 -13.21 30.18 -17.37
N SER A 88 -14.34 29.49 -17.31
CA SER A 88 -14.41 28.05 -17.59
C SER A 88 -13.87 27.78 -19.00
N SER A 89 -13.26 26.60 -19.17
CA SER A 89 -12.71 26.16 -20.44
C SER A 89 -13.73 26.29 -21.57
N ILE A 90 -13.29 26.87 -22.69
CA ILE A 90 -14.10 27.04 -23.89
C ILE A 90 -14.33 25.70 -24.62
N GLY A 91 -13.51 24.68 -24.31
CA GLY A 91 -13.62 23.35 -24.91
C GLY A 91 -13.16 23.28 -26.38
N ALA A 92 -12.49 24.32 -26.87
CA ALA A 92 -11.90 24.40 -28.21
C ALA A 92 -10.41 24.77 -28.12
N PHE A 93 -9.63 24.43 -29.15
CA PHE A 93 -8.21 24.71 -29.17
C PHE A 93 -7.93 26.21 -29.43
N PRO A 94 -6.90 26.82 -28.82
CA PRO A 94 -6.64 28.27 -28.95
C PRO A 94 -6.43 28.76 -30.38
N ASN A 95 -5.88 27.91 -31.27
CA ASN A 95 -5.71 28.19 -32.69
C ASN A 95 -7.03 28.38 -33.46
N GLN A 96 -8.17 28.02 -32.86
CA GLN A 96 -9.51 28.16 -33.44
C GLN A 96 -10.21 29.47 -33.02
N PHE A 97 -9.60 30.27 -32.13
CA PHE A 97 -10.16 31.53 -31.66
C PHE A 97 -9.88 32.63 -32.70
N LYS A 98 -10.92 33.12 -33.38
CA LYS A 98 -10.80 34.18 -34.39
C LYS A 98 -10.84 35.58 -33.79
N GLN A 99 -11.65 35.76 -32.76
CA GLN A 99 -11.81 37.03 -32.05
C GLN A 99 -12.19 36.72 -30.62
N VAL A 100 -11.55 37.40 -29.66
CA VAL A 100 -11.92 37.34 -28.26
C VAL A 100 -12.15 38.76 -27.75
N GLU A 101 -13.31 38.98 -27.14
CA GLU A 101 -13.71 40.25 -26.54
C GLU A 101 -14.15 40.02 -25.10
N VAL A 102 -13.87 40.99 -24.26
CA VAL A 102 -14.30 41.05 -22.87
C VAL A 102 -15.30 42.18 -22.76
N ILE A 103 -16.49 41.88 -22.25
CA ILE A 103 -17.59 42.81 -22.10
C ILE A 103 -17.73 43.13 -20.61
N THR A 104 -17.57 44.40 -20.28
CA THR A 104 -17.75 44.93 -18.91
C THR A 104 -19.23 44.98 -18.52
N ALA A 105 -19.53 45.17 -17.23
CA ALA A 105 -20.91 45.33 -16.75
C ALA A 105 -21.67 46.48 -17.43
N THR A 106 -20.97 47.55 -17.85
CA THR A 106 -21.57 48.70 -18.57
C THR A 106 -21.78 48.44 -20.07
N GLY A 107 -21.39 47.25 -20.58
CA GLY A 107 -21.50 46.89 -21.98
C GLY A 107 -20.29 47.30 -22.85
N LYS A 108 -19.27 47.98 -22.28
CA LYS A 108 -18.03 48.28 -23.01
C LYS A 108 -17.33 46.99 -23.41
N LYS A 109 -17.00 46.86 -24.70
CA LYS A 109 -16.23 45.74 -25.29
C LYS A 109 -14.75 46.08 -25.32
N ILE A 110 -13.91 45.19 -24.81
CA ILE A 110 -12.46 45.31 -24.72
C ILE A 110 -11.84 44.12 -25.47
N PRO A 111 -10.97 44.33 -26.48
CA PRO A 111 -10.27 43.24 -27.14
C PRO A 111 -9.41 42.44 -26.15
N ALA A 112 -9.38 41.12 -26.29
CA ALA A 112 -8.55 40.24 -25.46
C ALA A 112 -7.87 39.14 -26.29
N LYS A 113 -6.84 38.53 -25.72
CA LYS A 113 -6.13 37.40 -26.31
C LYS A 113 -6.08 36.24 -25.33
N TYR A 114 -6.17 35.02 -25.84
CA TYR A 114 -5.94 33.84 -25.02
C TYR A 114 -4.50 33.83 -24.52
N HIS A 115 -4.32 33.58 -23.23
CA HIS A 115 -3.03 33.56 -22.55
C HIS A 115 -2.59 32.14 -22.17
N GLY A 116 -3.51 31.29 -21.72
CA GLY A 116 -3.22 29.92 -21.31
C GLY A 116 -4.40 29.24 -20.61
N THR A 117 -4.24 27.98 -20.22
CA THR A 117 -5.22 27.25 -19.39
C THR A 117 -4.53 26.89 -18.08
N PHE A 118 -5.21 27.06 -16.95
CA PHE A 118 -4.88 26.32 -15.74
C PHE A 118 -5.39 24.89 -15.89
N GLU A 119 -4.55 24.01 -16.47
CA GLU A 119 -4.92 22.64 -16.88
C GLU A 119 -5.64 21.90 -15.75
N LYS A 120 -5.06 21.88 -14.55
CA LYS A 120 -5.64 21.22 -13.37
C LYS A 120 -7.10 21.62 -13.04
N TYR A 121 -7.51 22.83 -13.38
CA TYR A 121 -8.84 23.38 -13.05
C TYR A 121 -9.76 23.53 -14.26
N ALA A 122 -9.31 23.20 -15.47
CA ALA A 122 -10.03 23.46 -16.72
C ALA A 122 -10.51 24.93 -16.84
N VAL A 123 -9.66 25.88 -16.46
CA VAL A 123 -9.92 27.33 -16.50
C VAL A 123 -9.04 27.98 -17.56
N ASP A 124 -9.65 28.67 -18.52
CA ASP A 124 -8.95 29.44 -19.54
C ASP A 124 -8.68 30.88 -19.07
N ILE A 125 -7.51 31.39 -19.44
CA ILE A 125 -7.01 32.71 -19.09
C ILE A 125 -6.98 33.57 -20.36
N PHE A 126 -7.60 34.75 -20.28
CA PHE A 126 -7.60 35.76 -21.32
C PHE A 126 -6.96 37.03 -20.81
N GLN A 127 -6.09 37.63 -21.60
CA GLN A 127 -5.46 38.90 -21.30
C GLN A 127 -6.14 40.02 -22.09
N THR A 128 -6.67 41.03 -21.40
CA THR A 128 -7.26 42.20 -22.03
C THR A 128 -6.20 43.15 -22.57
N ALA A 129 -6.52 43.84 -23.66
CA ALA A 129 -5.67 44.87 -24.26
C ALA A 129 -5.63 46.18 -23.45
N GLU A 130 -6.66 46.41 -22.63
CA GLU A 130 -6.77 47.56 -21.73
C GLU A 130 -6.70 47.10 -20.27
N ASP A 131 -6.35 48.03 -19.39
CA ASP A 131 -6.39 47.80 -17.94
C ASP A 131 -7.83 47.58 -17.47
N ILE A 132 -8.00 46.57 -16.63
CA ILE A 132 -9.27 46.23 -15.99
C ILE A 132 -9.14 46.33 -14.48
N PRO A 133 -10.23 46.61 -13.75
CA PRO A 133 -10.23 46.52 -12.30
C PRO A 133 -9.79 45.12 -11.85
N THR A 134 -8.79 45.05 -10.97
CA THR A 134 -8.34 43.80 -10.35
C THR A 134 -8.67 43.78 -8.86
N PRO A 135 -9.06 42.63 -8.30
CA PRO A 135 -9.31 42.51 -6.87
C PRO A 135 -7.98 42.42 -6.11
N ALA A 136 -7.89 43.15 -5.01
CA ALA A 136 -6.85 42.92 -4.00
C ALA A 136 -7.31 41.77 -3.10
N LEU A 137 -6.61 40.64 -3.13
CA LEU A 137 -6.95 39.50 -2.27
C LEU A 137 -6.38 39.71 -0.87
N GLU A 138 -7.25 39.75 0.13
CA GLU A 138 -6.88 39.80 1.55
C GLU A 138 -6.26 38.46 2.00
N ASP A 139 -5.31 38.51 2.94
CA ASP A 139 -4.81 37.28 3.59
C ASP A 139 -5.80 36.91 4.70
N TYR A 140 -6.73 36.00 4.41
CA TYR A 140 -7.80 35.60 5.31
C TYR A 140 -7.73 34.10 5.63
N ASP A 141 -7.76 33.75 6.91
CA ASP A 141 -7.61 32.37 7.36
C ASP A 141 -8.97 31.70 7.63
N LEU A 142 -9.38 30.84 6.69
CA LEU A 142 -10.60 30.01 6.80
C LEU A 142 -10.50 28.87 7.82
N ARG A 143 -9.37 28.68 8.52
CA ARG A 143 -9.16 27.57 9.47
C ARG A 143 -9.71 27.82 10.87
N ASP A 144 -10.07 29.06 11.21
CA ASP A 144 -10.77 29.36 12.44
C ASP A 144 -12.27 29.06 12.25
N ALA A 145 -12.80 28.11 13.00
CA ALA A 145 -14.21 27.72 12.90
C ALA A 145 -15.18 28.85 13.29
N SER A 146 -14.67 29.96 13.84
CA SER A 146 -15.44 31.18 14.12
C SER A 146 -15.47 32.19 12.96
N ASN A 147 -14.69 31.96 11.90
CA ASN A 147 -14.64 32.84 10.74
C ASN A 147 -15.72 32.47 9.71
N ASP A 148 -16.77 33.29 9.66
CA ASP A 148 -17.73 33.25 8.57
C ASP A 148 -17.14 33.81 7.28
N PHE A 149 -17.69 33.38 6.14
CA PHE A 149 -17.39 33.98 4.85
C PHE A 149 -18.63 33.97 3.96
N TYR A 150 -18.57 34.79 2.92
CA TYR A 150 -19.61 34.85 1.90
C TYR A 150 -19.07 34.37 0.56
N ALA A 151 -19.83 33.54 -0.14
CA ALA A 151 -19.58 33.24 -1.54
C ALA A 151 -20.47 34.11 -2.41
N VAL A 152 -19.87 34.88 -3.32
CA VAL A 152 -20.57 35.74 -4.29
C VAL A 152 -20.20 35.32 -5.70
N GLY A 153 -21.16 34.77 -6.44
CA GLY A 153 -20.98 34.35 -7.82
C GLY A 153 -22.16 34.75 -8.68
N LEU A 154 -22.12 34.43 -9.97
CA LEU A 154 -23.22 34.70 -10.89
C LEU A 154 -23.98 33.40 -11.18
N VAL A 155 -25.31 33.45 -11.07
CA VAL A 155 -26.25 32.35 -11.34
C VAL A 155 -27.28 32.80 -12.39
N GLU A 156 -27.59 31.95 -13.36
CA GLU A 156 -28.59 32.16 -14.40
C GLU A 156 -29.84 31.39 -14.04
N ARG A 157 -30.97 32.10 -13.99
CA ARG A 157 -32.29 31.53 -13.74
C ARG A 157 -33.27 32.20 -14.69
N GLN A 158 -34.02 31.39 -15.45
CA GLN A 158 -35.05 31.89 -16.37
C GLN A 158 -34.51 32.99 -17.32
N HIS A 159 -33.33 32.76 -17.91
CA HIS A 159 -32.70 33.67 -18.88
C HIS A 159 -32.34 35.06 -18.31
N LYS A 160 -32.14 35.15 -17.00
CA LYS A 160 -31.66 36.34 -16.29
C LYS A 160 -30.47 35.97 -15.40
N ILE A 161 -29.50 36.86 -15.33
CA ILE A 161 -28.30 36.70 -14.49
C ILE A 161 -28.56 37.36 -13.13
N TYR A 162 -28.22 36.65 -12.06
CA TYR A 162 -28.29 37.10 -10.69
C TYR A 162 -26.94 36.94 -10.02
N PHE A 163 -26.59 37.83 -9.09
CA PHE A 163 -25.65 37.50 -8.04
C PHE A 163 -26.28 36.49 -7.10
N ASN A 164 -25.59 35.37 -6.92
CA ASN A 164 -25.88 34.41 -5.87
C ASN A 164 -24.98 34.72 -4.67
N TYR A 165 -25.60 34.87 -3.51
CA TYR A 165 -24.93 35.13 -2.25
C TYR A 165 -25.25 34.01 -1.27
N VAL A 166 -24.21 33.38 -0.73
CA VAL A 166 -24.36 32.31 0.26
C VAL A 166 -23.49 32.57 1.48
N LEU A 167 -24.12 32.61 2.65
CA LEU A 167 -23.47 32.60 3.96
C LEU A 167 -23.15 31.16 4.35
N HIS A 168 -21.93 30.93 4.87
CA HIS A 168 -21.38 29.63 5.28
C HIS A 168 -22.31 28.76 6.17
N GLN A 169 -23.36 29.32 6.80
CA GLN A 169 -24.27 28.55 7.66
C GLN A 169 -25.76 28.53 7.31
N ASN A 170 -26.31 29.35 6.40
CA ASN A 170 -27.70 29.17 5.88
C ASN A 170 -28.16 30.26 4.89
N ARG A 171 -29.06 29.84 3.99
CA ARG A 171 -29.87 30.59 3.00
C ARG A 171 -29.12 31.17 1.78
N GLU A 172 -29.60 30.76 0.60
CA GLU A 172 -29.27 31.34 -0.71
C GLU A 172 -30.11 32.60 -0.92
N GLN A 173 -29.47 33.74 -1.23
CA GLN A 173 -30.17 34.95 -1.68
C GLN A 173 -29.72 35.34 -3.09
N ARG A 174 -30.67 35.81 -3.92
CA ARG A 174 -30.44 36.15 -5.33
C ARG A 174 -30.75 37.60 -5.59
N ILE A 175 -29.80 38.33 -6.18
CA ILE A 175 -29.91 39.76 -6.49
C ILE A 175 -29.69 39.96 -8.00
N PRO A 176 -30.53 40.74 -8.72
CA PRO A 176 -30.37 40.92 -10.16
C PRO A 176 -28.99 41.48 -10.54
N PHE A 177 -28.33 40.88 -11.52
CA PHE A 177 -27.14 41.45 -12.16
C PHE A 177 -27.58 42.60 -13.08
N SER A 178 -26.85 43.72 -13.11
CA SER A 178 -27.26 44.97 -13.78
C SER A 178 -27.19 44.93 -15.31
N GLN A 179 -27.62 43.85 -15.95
CA GLN A 179 -27.85 43.77 -17.39
C GLN A 179 -29.22 43.20 -17.72
N GLY A 180 -30.01 44.01 -18.41
CA GLY A 180 -31.17 43.54 -19.14
C GLY A 180 -30.75 43.07 -20.52
N GLN A 181 -30.36 41.81 -20.69
CA GLN A 181 -30.54 41.08 -21.95
C GLN A 181 -30.76 39.59 -21.69
N LYS A 182 -31.80 39.04 -22.33
CA LYS A 182 -32.07 37.61 -22.48
C LYS A 182 -31.00 37.02 -23.41
N ASP A 183 -30.18 36.08 -22.96
CA ASP A 183 -29.25 35.37 -23.85
C ASP A 183 -29.01 33.93 -23.38
N ASP A 184 -29.72 32.98 -24.01
CA ASP A 184 -29.70 31.52 -23.77
C ASP A 184 -28.35 30.85 -24.10
N SER A 185 -27.31 31.63 -24.42
CA SER A 185 -25.98 31.12 -24.80
C SER A 185 -24.92 31.26 -23.72
N LEU A 186 -25.19 31.98 -22.63
CA LEU A 186 -24.27 32.14 -21.51
C LEU A 186 -24.23 30.85 -20.68
N HIS A 187 -23.03 30.32 -20.44
CA HIS A 187 -22.84 29.16 -19.58
C HIS A 187 -22.17 29.59 -18.28
N GLN A 188 -22.68 29.11 -17.16
CA GLN A 188 -22.11 29.36 -15.84
C GLN A 188 -21.64 28.07 -15.21
N ILE A 189 -20.33 28.01 -14.98
CA ILE A 189 -19.73 27.01 -14.12
C ILE A 189 -19.11 27.77 -12.96
N GLY A 190 -19.78 27.80 -11.81
CA GLY A 190 -19.13 27.85 -10.50
C GLY A 190 -18.17 29.00 -10.11
N PHE A 191 -18.05 30.12 -10.84
CA PHE A 191 -17.12 31.21 -10.48
C PHE A 191 -17.68 32.07 -9.33
N HIS A 192 -17.08 31.94 -8.15
CA HIS A 192 -17.42 32.75 -6.98
C HIS A 192 -16.19 33.49 -6.46
N PHE A 193 -16.37 34.75 -6.03
CA PHE A 193 -15.48 35.37 -5.05
C PHE A 193 -15.85 34.87 -3.67
N LEU A 194 -14.84 34.49 -2.88
CA LEU A 194 -15.00 34.34 -1.45
C LEU A 194 -14.64 35.65 -0.77
N LEU A 195 -15.55 36.14 0.05
CA LEU A 195 -15.47 37.40 0.77
C LEU A 195 -15.38 37.16 2.27
N THR A 196 -14.56 37.97 2.94
CA THR A 196 -14.57 38.08 4.40
C THR A 196 -15.94 38.60 4.88
N PRO A 197 -16.27 38.50 6.19
CA PRO A 197 -17.47 39.12 6.75
C PRO A 197 -17.59 40.63 6.48
N GLN A 198 -16.47 41.27 6.16
CA GLN A 198 -16.36 42.69 5.79
C GLN A 198 -16.52 42.94 4.28
N GLY A 199 -16.84 41.91 3.48
CA GLY A 199 -17.09 42.04 2.04
C GLY A 199 -15.83 42.18 1.18
N ARG A 200 -14.66 41.82 1.69
CA ARG A 200 -13.38 41.91 0.97
C ARG A 200 -13.01 40.56 0.35
N PRO A 201 -12.59 40.52 -0.94
CA PRO A 201 -12.23 39.27 -1.59
C PRO A 201 -10.92 38.69 -1.03
N PHE A 202 -10.89 37.39 -0.77
CA PHE A 202 -9.67 36.68 -0.33
C PHE A 202 -9.37 35.43 -1.16
N ALA A 203 -10.35 34.88 -1.89
CA ALA A 203 -10.15 33.72 -2.77
C ALA A 203 -11.16 33.65 -3.92
N TYR A 204 -10.92 32.74 -4.86
CA TYR A 204 -11.84 32.33 -5.92
C TYR A 204 -12.31 30.90 -5.71
N SER A 205 -13.50 30.55 -6.18
CA SER A 205 -13.96 29.16 -6.37
C SER A 205 -14.42 28.92 -7.80
N PHE A 206 -14.23 27.70 -8.34
CA PHE A 206 -14.57 27.30 -9.72
C PHE A 206 -15.59 26.16 -9.82
N SER A 207 -16.29 25.82 -8.73
CA SER A 207 -17.34 24.78 -8.74
C SER A 207 -18.71 25.33 -8.32
N SER A 208 -19.79 24.73 -8.84
CA SER A 208 -21.15 25.00 -8.40
C SER A 208 -21.34 24.46 -6.97
N TYR A 209 -21.44 25.35 -5.99
CA TYR A 209 -21.68 24.97 -4.59
C TYR A 209 -23.08 24.35 -4.41
N SER A 210 -23.14 23.13 -3.87
CA SER A 210 -24.38 22.52 -3.37
C SER A 210 -24.33 22.47 -1.84
N PHE A 211 -25.12 23.30 -1.17
CA PHE A 211 -25.21 23.36 0.31
C PHE A 211 -26.16 22.28 0.88
N HIS A 212 -26.09 21.04 0.41
CA HIS A 212 -26.94 19.95 0.89
C HIS A 212 -26.12 18.79 1.46
N GLY A 213 -26.23 18.61 2.77
CA GLY A 213 -25.83 17.40 3.49
C GLY A 213 -24.37 17.35 3.95
N GLU A 214 -24.14 16.60 5.03
CA GLU A 214 -22.94 16.29 5.84
C GLU A 214 -21.55 16.18 5.16
N HIS A 215 -21.45 16.35 3.86
CA HIS A 215 -20.21 16.47 3.11
C HIS A 215 -19.89 17.95 2.85
N GLN A 216 -19.10 18.57 3.75
CA GLN A 216 -18.47 19.85 3.48
C GLN A 216 -17.50 19.73 2.29
N GLN A 217 -18.00 19.88 1.06
CA GLN A 217 -17.23 19.75 -0.18
C GLN A 217 -16.15 20.83 -0.38
N TRP A 218 -16.13 21.90 0.43
CA TRP A 218 -15.03 22.87 0.45
C TRP A 218 -13.79 22.33 1.20
N VAL A 219 -13.99 21.26 1.98
CA VAL A 219 -12.96 20.39 2.54
C VAL A 219 -13.03 19.09 1.75
N ASP A 220 -12.74 19.10 0.44
CA ASP A 220 -12.56 17.82 -0.26
C ASP A 220 -11.35 17.10 0.35
N LYS A 221 -11.70 16.09 1.14
CA LYS A 221 -10.86 15.33 2.04
C LYS A 221 -9.79 14.52 1.30
N ASN A 222 -9.95 14.24 0.00
CA ASN A 222 -8.93 13.53 -0.79
C ASN A 222 -8.23 14.41 -1.84
N ASN A 223 -8.68 15.65 -1.98
CA ASN A 223 -8.21 16.52 -3.03
C ASN A 223 -7.73 17.84 -2.43
N VAL A 224 -6.41 18.00 -2.43
CA VAL A 224 -5.72 19.32 -2.43
C VAL A 224 -6.14 20.16 -3.66
N ASN A 225 -7.06 19.63 -4.48
CA ASN A 225 -7.62 20.20 -5.67
C ASN A 225 -9.00 20.76 -5.38
N THR A 226 -9.16 21.43 -4.24
CA THR A 226 -10.24 22.40 -4.10
C THR A 226 -10.12 23.34 -5.30
N PRO A 227 -11.20 23.63 -6.04
CA PRO A 227 -11.18 24.52 -7.20
C PRO A 227 -11.06 25.97 -6.72
N MET A 228 -10.08 26.26 -5.87
CA MET A 228 -9.85 27.56 -5.27
C MET A 228 -8.41 28.00 -5.44
N ILE A 229 -8.22 29.21 -5.97
CA ILE A 229 -6.94 29.90 -5.90
C ILE A 229 -6.93 30.70 -4.60
N HIS A 230 -6.37 30.08 -3.55
CA HIS A 230 -6.08 30.72 -2.27
C HIS A 230 -4.63 31.22 -2.25
N THR A 231 -4.32 32.28 -1.50
CA THR A 231 -2.95 32.78 -1.28
C THR A 231 -2.00 31.68 -0.76
N GLU A 232 -2.53 30.67 -0.08
CA GLU A 232 -1.79 29.50 0.41
C GLU A 232 -1.32 28.55 -0.69
N ASN A 233 -2.03 28.40 -1.81
CA ASN A 233 -1.57 27.55 -2.93
C ASN A 233 -0.30 28.12 -3.58
N LEU A 234 -0.17 29.45 -3.61
CA LEU A 234 1.06 30.14 -4.02
C LEU A 234 2.20 29.95 -3.01
N LYS A 235 1.91 30.00 -1.70
CA LYS A 235 2.87 29.73 -0.62
C LYS A 235 3.37 28.26 -0.67
N ILE A 236 2.47 27.29 -0.92
CA ILE A 236 2.80 25.85 -1.08
C ILE A 236 3.68 25.60 -2.32
N GLN A 237 3.40 26.28 -3.45
CA GLN A 237 4.22 26.16 -4.67
C GLN A 237 5.63 26.74 -4.49
N ASN A 238 5.75 27.88 -3.81
CA ASN A 238 7.05 28.48 -3.50
C ASN A 238 7.86 27.63 -2.51
N ALA A 239 7.20 27.02 -1.52
CA ALA A 239 7.84 26.12 -0.58
C ALA A 239 8.47 24.89 -1.29
N LYS A 240 7.83 24.34 -2.33
CA LYS A 240 8.36 23.16 -3.08
C LYS A 240 9.79 23.33 -3.62
N LYS A 241 10.25 24.54 -3.93
CA LYS A 241 11.58 24.80 -4.52
C LYS A 241 12.75 24.73 -3.52
N GLN A 242 12.50 24.89 -2.22
CA GLN A 242 13.54 25.11 -1.22
C GLN A 242 13.87 23.86 -0.38
N ILE A 243 13.31 22.70 -0.73
CA ILE A 243 13.12 21.57 0.19
C ILE A 243 14.01 20.36 -0.12
N SER A 244 14.56 20.24 -1.33
CA SER A 244 15.25 19.02 -1.75
C SER A 244 16.61 18.80 -1.06
N GLN A 245 17.30 19.85 -0.60
CA GLN A 245 18.65 19.69 -0.05
C GLN A 245 18.65 19.24 1.43
N ASP A 246 17.73 19.76 2.24
CA ASP A 246 17.69 19.49 3.69
C ASP A 246 17.09 18.12 4.04
N LEU A 247 16.13 17.62 3.24
CA LEU A 247 15.48 16.33 3.52
C LEU A 247 16.34 15.13 3.10
N ASN A 248 17.21 15.30 2.10
CA ASN A 248 18.08 14.24 1.57
C ASN A 248 19.14 13.76 2.58
N SER A 249 19.37 14.50 3.68
CA SER A 249 20.26 14.08 4.77
C SER A 249 19.51 13.43 5.94
N THR A 250 18.19 13.60 6.02
CA THR A 250 17.35 13.09 7.13
C THR A 250 16.61 11.82 6.74
N ILE A 251 16.07 11.76 5.52
CA ILE A 251 15.34 10.61 4.99
C ILE A 251 16.13 10.03 3.82
N LEU A 252 16.57 8.79 3.98
CA LEU A 252 17.53 8.14 3.09
C LEU A 252 16.89 6.94 2.38
N PRO A 253 17.19 6.73 1.09
CA PRO A 253 16.84 5.50 0.39
C PRO A 253 17.51 4.28 1.02
N ILE A 254 16.75 3.20 1.14
CA ILE A 254 17.19 1.92 1.70
C ILE A 254 16.81 0.80 0.74
N THR A 255 17.75 -0.09 0.49
CA THR A 255 17.54 -1.33 -0.25
C THR A 255 17.78 -2.51 0.68
N ILE A 256 16.76 -3.34 0.87
CA ILE A 256 16.85 -4.59 1.62
C ILE A 256 16.89 -5.74 0.62
N LYS A 257 17.98 -6.52 0.63
CA LYS A 257 18.16 -7.70 -0.23
C LYS A 257 17.83 -8.95 0.56
N PHE A 258 17.02 -9.82 -0.03
CA PHE A 258 16.60 -11.08 0.55
C PHE A 258 17.28 -12.25 -0.15
N ARG A 259 17.59 -13.30 0.60
CA ARG A 259 17.99 -14.59 0.03
C ARG A 259 16.85 -15.15 -0.82
N HIS A 260 17.19 -15.85 -1.91
CA HIS A 260 16.21 -16.41 -2.83
C HIS A 260 15.41 -17.54 -2.15
N ARG A 261 14.08 -17.55 -2.32
CA ARG A 261 13.25 -18.71 -1.97
C ARG A 261 13.21 -19.66 -3.17
N PRO A 262 13.29 -20.99 -3.01
CA PRO A 262 12.95 -21.90 -4.10
C PRO A 262 11.51 -21.62 -4.55
N LYS A 263 11.31 -21.21 -5.81
CA LYS A 263 9.96 -20.97 -6.34
C LYS A 263 9.14 -22.25 -6.26
N GLU A 264 7.96 -22.17 -5.64
CA GLU A 264 7.02 -23.28 -5.60
C GLU A 264 6.14 -23.26 -6.87
N GLU A 265 5.95 -24.40 -7.54
CA GLU A 265 5.12 -24.53 -8.76
C GLU A 265 3.66 -24.02 -8.60
N ASN A 266 3.19 -23.84 -7.36
CA ASN A 266 1.84 -23.37 -7.03
C ASN A 266 1.82 -22.06 -6.21
N ASP A 267 2.87 -21.23 -6.24
CA ASP A 267 2.81 -19.88 -5.66
C ASP A 267 1.88 -18.99 -6.51
N MET A 268 0.57 -19.12 -6.28
CA MET A 268 -0.42 -18.16 -6.72
C MET A 268 -0.08 -16.83 -6.06
N THR A 269 0.39 -15.88 -6.86
CA THR A 269 0.59 -14.49 -6.44
C THR A 269 -0.75 -13.92 -5.99
N PHE A 270 -1.02 -13.97 -4.68
CA PHE A 270 -2.17 -13.31 -4.09
C PHE A 270 -1.98 -11.80 -4.23
N TYR A 271 -2.58 -11.20 -5.25
CA TYR A 271 -2.78 -9.76 -5.35
C TYR A 271 -3.85 -9.33 -4.34
N GLY A 272 -3.46 -9.25 -3.07
CA GLY A 272 -4.38 -8.91 -2.00
C GLY A 272 -3.66 -8.27 -0.83
N HIS A 273 -3.83 -6.96 -0.74
CA HIS A 273 -3.50 -6.07 0.40
C HIS A 273 -2.13 -5.40 0.38
N ARG A 274 -2.18 -4.12 0.77
CA ARG A 274 -1.18 -3.06 0.62
C ARG A 274 0.22 -3.52 1.06
N GLY A 275 1.22 -3.14 0.28
CA GLY A 275 2.62 -3.04 0.74
C GLY A 275 3.35 -4.35 1.09
N ARG A 276 2.72 -5.53 1.03
CA ARG A 276 3.44 -6.77 1.36
C ARG A 276 4.31 -7.21 0.19
N VAL A 277 5.62 -7.09 0.43
CA VAL A 277 6.70 -7.80 -0.26
C VAL A 277 6.19 -9.19 -0.67
N ASN A 278 6.24 -9.50 -1.96
CA ASN A 278 5.87 -10.82 -2.43
C ASN A 278 6.87 -11.82 -1.84
N ASN A 279 6.45 -13.04 -1.56
CA ASN A 279 7.34 -14.10 -1.06
C ASN A 279 8.54 -14.35 -1.99
N ASP A 280 8.40 -14.04 -3.28
CA ASP A 280 9.45 -14.11 -4.30
C ASP A 280 10.35 -12.87 -4.38
N THR A 281 10.04 -11.80 -3.64
CA THR A 281 10.81 -10.56 -3.70
C THR A 281 12.23 -10.80 -3.18
N ILE A 282 13.19 -10.56 -4.06
CA ILE A 282 14.64 -10.61 -3.77
C ILE A 282 15.19 -9.26 -3.31
N GLU A 283 14.46 -8.18 -3.59
CA GLU A 283 14.88 -6.81 -3.27
C GLU A 283 13.67 -5.94 -2.93
N LEU A 284 13.71 -5.30 -1.77
CA LEU A 284 12.76 -4.27 -1.35
C LEU A 284 13.46 -2.91 -1.32
N LYS A 285 12.93 -1.94 -2.05
CA LYS A 285 13.34 -0.53 -1.99
C LYS A 285 12.35 0.24 -1.11
N THR A 286 12.85 0.89 -0.07
CA THR A 286 12.06 1.69 0.88
C THR A 286 12.87 2.91 1.35
N SER A 287 12.31 3.75 2.22
CA SER A 287 13.00 4.88 2.83
C SER A 287 13.09 4.73 4.34
N GLY A 288 14.12 5.32 4.94
CA GLY A 288 14.27 5.38 6.38
C GLY A 288 14.64 6.77 6.86
N CYS A 289 14.11 7.15 8.01
CA CYS A 289 14.44 8.40 8.68
C CYS A 289 15.52 8.13 9.71
N LEU A 290 16.61 8.89 9.66
CA LEU A 290 17.60 8.93 10.72
C LEU A 290 16.91 9.44 12.00
N ILE A 291 17.01 8.72 13.12
CA ILE A 291 16.32 9.06 14.38
C ILE A 291 17.23 9.53 15.51
N ASP A 292 18.54 9.35 15.36
CA ASP A 292 19.57 9.74 16.31
C ASP A 292 20.87 10.16 15.60
N ASN A 293 21.86 10.61 16.38
CA ASN A 293 23.19 10.97 15.88
C ASN A 293 24.15 9.77 15.83
N ASN A 294 23.70 8.57 16.16
CA ASN A 294 24.51 7.35 16.17
C ASN A 294 24.42 6.58 14.84
N GLY A 295 23.52 6.98 13.94
CA GLY A 295 23.31 6.30 12.67
C GLY A 295 22.17 5.29 12.70
N THR A 296 21.24 5.41 13.64
CA THR A 296 20.03 4.56 13.70
C THR A 296 18.94 5.14 12.80
N LEU A 297 18.38 4.31 11.94
CA LEU A 297 17.28 4.69 11.05
C LEU A 297 16.02 3.90 11.38
N LEU A 298 14.89 4.61 11.39
CA LEU A 298 13.55 4.03 11.43
C LEU A 298 13.06 3.81 10.00
N ILE A 299 12.53 2.64 9.72
CA ILE A 299 11.81 2.30 8.49
C ILE A 299 10.34 2.13 8.85
N SER A 300 9.45 2.83 8.15
CA SER A 300 8.01 2.89 8.45
C SER A 300 7.19 1.77 7.79
N SER A 301 7.83 0.86 7.09
CA SER A 301 7.20 -0.28 6.42
C SER A 301 7.17 -1.53 7.30
N ASP A 302 6.02 -2.20 7.35
CA ASP A 302 5.91 -3.52 7.98
C ASP A 302 6.56 -4.58 7.09
N LEU A 303 7.21 -5.55 7.73
CA LEU A 303 7.81 -6.70 7.05
C LEU A 303 7.50 -7.96 7.83
N ALA A 304 6.94 -8.95 7.12
CA ALA A 304 6.60 -10.23 7.71
C ALA A 304 7.86 -10.95 8.23
N THR A 305 7.71 -11.69 9.33
CA THR A 305 8.77 -12.48 9.97
C THR A 305 9.51 -13.39 8.97
N GLU A 306 8.81 -13.95 8.00
CA GLU A 306 9.37 -14.80 6.93
C GLU A 306 10.37 -14.07 6.01
N HIS A 307 10.11 -12.80 5.71
CA HIS A 307 11.01 -11.95 4.93
C HIS A 307 12.19 -11.48 5.77
N ILE A 308 11.95 -11.10 7.03
CA ILE A 308 13.01 -10.67 7.95
C ILE A 308 14.06 -11.77 8.14
N LYS A 309 13.60 -13.01 8.33
CA LYS A 309 14.44 -14.21 8.43
C LYS A 309 15.40 -14.37 7.24
N ARG A 310 14.99 -13.90 6.05
CA ARG A 310 15.74 -14.00 4.80
C ARG A 310 16.59 -12.78 4.46
N ILE A 311 16.60 -11.74 5.29
CA ILE A 311 17.44 -10.56 5.03
C ILE A 311 18.90 -11.01 4.90
N GLN A 312 19.52 -10.65 3.77
CA GLN A 312 20.91 -10.95 3.45
C GLN A 312 21.78 -9.71 3.61
N ASN A 313 21.32 -8.59 3.06
CA ASN A 313 22.03 -7.31 3.13
C ASN A 313 21.04 -6.15 3.23
N ILE A 314 21.43 -5.09 3.92
CA ILE A 314 20.70 -3.83 3.96
C ILE A 314 21.67 -2.73 3.54
N GLU A 315 21.30 -2.00 2.49
CA GLU A 315 22.08 -0.92 1.90
C GLU A 315 21.36 0.41 2.10
N VAL A 316 22.05 1.40 2.64
CA VAL A 316 21.58 2.77 2.81
C VAL A 316 22.31 3.67 1.82
N LYS A 317 21.57 4.34 0.94
CA LYS A 317 22.13 5.23 -0.07
C LYS A 317 22.17 6.66 0.47
N MET A 318 23.30 7.34 0.31
CA MET A 318 23.45 8.76 0.61
C MET A 318 24.17 9.42 -0.56
N GLY A 319 23.43 10.19 -1.37
CA GLY A 319 23.91 10.70 -2.65
C GLY A 319 24.26 9.55 -3.60
N VAL A 320 25.51 9.50 -4.07
CA VAL A 320 26.00 8.46 -4.99
C VAL A 320 26.58 7.25 -4.24
N LYS A 321 26.84 7.37 -2.93
CA LYS A 321 27.46 6.32 -2.12
C LYS A 321 26.40 5.42 -1.49
N SER A 322 26.73 4.14 -1.33
CA SER A 322 25.92 3.15 -0.62
C SER A 322 26.72 2.58 0.54
N PHE A 323 26.06 2.41 1.69
CA PHE A 323 26.67 1.92 2.93
C PHE A 323 25.88 0.73 3.46
N ASN A 324 26.56 -0.28 3.97
CA ASN A 324 25.88 -1.40 4.62
C ASN A 324 25.33 -0.98 5.99
N ALA A 325 24.19 -1.56 6.35
CA ALA A 325 23.55 -1.38 7.64
C ALA A 325 23.17 -2.74 8.25
N SER A 326 23.08 -2.77 9.56
CA SER A 326 22.67 -3.94 10.33
C SER A 326 21.20 -3.82 10.73
N PHE A 327 20.47 -4.92 10.64
CA PHE A 327 19.11 -4.99 11.17
C PHE A 327 19.15 -5.01 12.71
N LEU A 328 18.39 -4.12 13.38
CA LEU A 328 18.30 -4.11 14.84
C LEU A 328 17.06 -4.86 15.35
N GLY A 329 15.91 -4.67 14.69
CA GLY A 329 14.65 -5.30 15.11
C GLY A 329 13.43 -4.65 14.49
N ILE A 330 12.31 -5.37 14.49
CA ILE A 330 10.98 -4.85 14.15
C ILE A 330 10.12 -4.78 15.41
N PHE A 331 9.28 -3.75 15.55
CA PHE A 331 8.42 -3.62 16.72
C PHE A 331 7.25 -4.62 16.72
N ASN A 332 6.80 -5.03 17.91
CA ASN A 332 5.67 -5.96 18.09
C ASN A 332 4.30 -5.34 17.74
N ASN A 333 4.10 -4.07 18.09
CA ASN A 333 2.78 -3.41 18.04
C ASN A 333 2.67 -2.35 16.94
N ILE A 334 3.79 -2.01 16.29
CA ILE A 334 3.89 -0.97 15.27
C ILE A 334 4.58 -1.61 14.05
N GLY A 335 4.07 -1.39 12.84
CA GLY A 335 4.65 -1.85 11.58
C GLY A 335 5.96 -1.14 11.19
N ALA A 336 6.84 -0.84 12.14
CA ALA A 336 8.10 -0.14 11.91
C ALA A 336 9.28 -0.98 12.41
N MET A 337 10.45 -0.77 11.80
CA MET A 337 11.68 -1.45 12.16
C MET A 337 12.86 -0.48 12.29
N LEU A 338 13.89 -0.90 13.02
CA LEU A 338 15.14 -0.16 13.17
C LEU A 338 16.29 -0.88 12.46
N ILE A 339 17.14 -0.07 11.82
CA ILE A 339 18.43 -0.48 11.29
C ILE A 339 19.52 0.45 11.82
N HIS A 340 20.76 -0.01 11.79
CA HIS A 340 21.92 0.78 12.21
C HIS A 340 22.96 0.85 11.10
N CYS A 341 23.35 2.05 10.71
CA CYS A 341 24.41 2.31 9.75
C CYS A 341 25.53 3.12 10.41
N PRO A 342 26.69 2.49 10.74
CA PRO A 342 27.79 3.17 11.43
C PRO A 342 28.34 4.39 10.68
N HIS A 343 28.26 4.40 9.35
CA HIS A 343 28.73 5.51 8.51
C HIS A 343 27.91 6.79 8.64
N LEU A 344 26.69 6.70 9.20
CA LEU A 344 25.81 7.83 9.42
C LEU A 344 25.96 8.45 10.83
N LYS A 345 26.96 8.01 11.60
CA LYS A 345 27.30 8.65 12.88
C LYS A 345 27.58 10.15 12.68
N ASN A 346 27.12 10.95 13.63
CA ASN A 346 27.18 12.43 13.65
C ASN A 346 26.35 13.15 12.58
N HIS A 347 25.54 12.43 11.78
CA HIS A 347 24.55 13.09 10.94
C HIS A 347 23.36 13.52 11.80
N HIS A 348 22.80 14.69 11.53
CA HIS A 348 21.71 15.26 12.33
C HIS A 348 20.39 15.19 11.57
N ALA A 349 19.40 14.54 12.18
CA ALA A 349 18.03 14.52 11.71
C ALA A 349 17.23 15.70 12.30
N LYS A 350 16.46 16.41 11.46
CA LYS A 350 15.51 17.43 11.93
C LYS A 350 14.23 16.75 12.43
N ILE A 351 14.24 16.15 13.62
CA ILE A 351 13.05 15.52 14.22
C ILE A 351 12.47 16.39 15.32
N ASN A 352 11.16 16.63 15.27
CA ASN A 352 10.43 17.27 16.35
C ASN A 352 9.68 16.23 17.18
N ARG A 353 10.32 15.77 18.28
CA ARG A 353 9.76 14.76 19.20
C ARG A 353 8.70 15.30 20.15
N HIS A 354 8.47 16.62 20.17
CA HIS A 354 7.51 17.27 21.06
C HIS A 354 6.37 17.91 20.29
N TYR A 355 6.21 17.58 19.00
CA TYR A 355 5.20 18.20 18.16
C TYR A 355 3.78 17.84 18.60
N HIS A 356 2.92 18.85 18.69
CA HIS A 356 1.49 18.69 18.97
C HIS A 356 0.72 19.04 17.71
N LEU A 357 0.20 18.02 17.02
CA LEU A 357 -0.61 18.22 15.84
C LEU A 357 -2.00 18.73 16.21
N GLN A 358 -2.39 19.91 15.72
CA GLN A 358 -3.70 20.50 15.94
C GLN A 358 -4.70 20.09 14.86
N ARG A 359 -5.98 20.07 15.21
CA ARG A 359 -7.07 19.79 14.25
C ARG A 359 -7.02 20.80 13.10
N GLN A 360 -7.17 20.33 11.87
CA GLN A 360 -7.08 21.09 10.62
C GLN A 360 -5.72 21.73 10.32
N GLU A 361 -4.69 21.48 11.15
CA GLU A 361 -3.34 21.97 10.89
C GLU A 361 -2.79 21.34 9.60
N LEU A 362 -2.12 22.17 8.78
CA LEU A 362 -1.45 21.72 7.56
C LEU A 362 -0.09 21.13 7.92
N PHE A 363 0.07 19.85 7.60
CA PHE A 363 1.34 19.14 7.61
C PHE A 363 1.50 18.40 6.28
N PHE A 364 2.57 17.63 6.11
CA PHE A 364 2.90 17.00 4.84
C PHE A 364 3.37 15.57 5.03
N ALA A 365 3.04 14.69 4.11
CA ALA A 365 3.69 13.39 3.95
C ALA A 365 4.68 13.43 2.78
N ILE A 366 5.71 12.59 2.85
CA ILE A 366 6.71 12.42 1.80
C ILE A 366 6.39 11.21 0.92
N SER A 367 5.66 11.38 -0.18
CA SER A 367 5.49 10.27 -1.11
C SER A 367 6.74 10.10 -1.97
N ALA A 368 7.36 8.92 -1.94
CA ALA A 368 8.29 8.48 -2.98
C ALA A 368 7.50 7.70 -4.04
N ASP A 369 7.75 7.95 -5.33
CA ASP A 369 7.19 7.09 -6.38
C ASP A 369 7.81 5.69 -6.28
N LYS A 370 7.00 4.64 -6.45
CA LYS A 370 7.41 3.24 -6.30
C LYS A 370 8.69 2.95 -7.11
N GLY A 371 9.82 2.82 -6.41
CA GLY A 371 11.12 2.47 -6.99
C GLY A 371 12.05 3.65 -7.30
N ASN A 372 11.60 4.90 -7.19
CA ASN A 372 12.45 6.09 -7.34
C ASN A 372 12.36 6.99 -6.10
N ILE A 373 13.13 6.63 -5.07
CA ILE A 373 13.19 7.37 -3.80
C ILE A 373 13.91 8.73 -3.96
N ASP A 374 14.53 8.97 -5.13
CA ASP A 374 15.19 10.24 -5.44
C ASP A 374 14.18 11.35 -5.86
N ASP A 375 12.91 11.01 -6.15
CA ASP A 375 11.82 11.98 -6.45
C ASP A 375 10.79 12.07 -5.31
N ILE A 376 11.15 12.81 -4.26
CA ILE A 376 10.31 13.03 -3.07
C ILE A 376 9.23 14.09 -3.35
N LYS A 377 7.96 13.68 -3.28
CA LYS A 377 6.79 14.57 -3.42
C LYS A 377 6.17 14.84 -2.04
N ARG A 378 5.99 16.13 -1.71
CA ARG A 378 5.18 16.52 -0.54
C ARG A 378 3.70 16.41 -0.87
N VAL A 379 3.01 15.55 -0.13
CA VAL A 379 1.55 15.44 -0.13
C VAL A 379 1.04 16.21 1.08
N PRO A 380 0.34 17.35 0.91
CA PRO A 380 -0.22 18.07 2.05
C PRO A 380 -1.36 17.28 2.67
N LEU A 381 -1.40 17.30 3.99
CA LEU A 381 -2.35 16.56 4.81
C LEU A 381 -2.93 17.45 5.91
N ARG A 382 -4.09 17.05 6.43
CA ARG A 382 -4.76 17.65 7.58
C ARG A 382 -5.33 16.58 8.49
N PHE A 383 -5.34 16.89 9.78
CA PHE A 383 -5.90 16.06 10.83
C PHE A 383 -7.36 16.46 11.06
N ASP A 384 -8.32 15.54 10.88
CA ASP A 384 -9.74 15.86 11.15
C ASP A 384 -10.16 15.46 12.55
N LYS A 385 -9.98 14.20 12.95
CA LYS A 385 -10.49 13.72 14.23
C LYS A 385 -9.72 12.52 14.74
N TYR A 386 -9.79 12.28 16.05
CA TYR A 386 -9.37 11.01 16.61
C TYR A 386 -10.43 9.95 16.35
N THR A 387 -10.00 8.75 15.98
CA THR A 387 -10.83 7.53 15.96
C THR A 387 -10.28 6.54 16.97
N ILE A 388 -11.17 5.76 17.59
CA ILE A 388 -10.77 4.70 18.51
C ILE A 388 -10.62 3.42 17.68
N GLY A 389 -9.44 2.78 17.74
CA GLY A 389 -9.16 1.54 17.06
C GLY A 389 -8.81 0.40 18.02
N TYR A 390 -8.02 -0.56 17.55
CA TYR A 390 -7.70 -1.79 18.30
C TYR A 390 -7.08 -1.51 19.68
N LYS A 391 -7.57 -2.21 20.71
CA LYS A 391 -7.21 -2.02 22.14
C LYS A 391 -7.39 -0.58 22.64
N ASP A 392 -8.48 0.08 22.23
CA ASP A 392 -8.85 1.45 22.63
C ASP A 392 -7.81 2.53 22.28
N ASN A 393 -6.89 2.23 21.38
CA ASN A 393 -5.90 3.19 20.93
C ASN A 393 -6.56 4.30 20.10
N LYS A 394 -6.19 5.56 20.37
CA LYS A 394 -6.64 6.73 19.62
C LYS A 394 -5.74 6.92 18.40
N PHE A 395 -6.33 6.85 17.22
CA PHE A 395 -5.67 7.07 15.94
C PHE A 395 -6.07 8.41 15.34
N ILE A 396 -5.11 9.08 14.72
CA ILE A 396 -5.34 10.32 13.97
C ILE A 396 -5.96 9.94 12.63
N ASP A 397 -7.23 10.29 12.44
CA ASP A 397 -7.93 10.12 11.17
C ASP A 397 -7.48 11.23 10.22
N ILE A 398 -6.81 10.81 9.15
CA ILE A 398 -6.32 11.67 8.08
C ILE A 398 -7.02 11.25 6.80
N TYR A 399 -7.41 12.24 6.00
CA TYR A 399 -8.06 11.96 4.74
C TYR A 399 -7.05 11.95 3.61
N THR A 400 -6.84 10.77 3.02
CA THR A 400 -6.07 10.61 1.80
C THR A 400 -6.51 9.35 1.06
N SER A 401 -6.61 9.43 -0.27
CA SER A 401 -6.84 8.29 -1.16
C SER A 401 -5.53 7.61 -1.59
N LYS A 402 -4.38 8.23 -1.29
CA LYS A 402 -3.06 7.74 -1.70
C LYS A 402 -2.44 6.87 -0.60
N ASN A 403 -1.77 5.78 -0.99
CA ASN A 403 -0.94 5.01 -0.07
C ASN A 403 0.28 5.89 0.29
N LEU A 404 0.38 6.28 1.56
CA LEU A 404 1.46 7.09 2.08
C LEU A 404 2.35 6.19 2.95
N ASP A 405 3.35 5.55 2.33
CA ASP A 405 4.22 4.58 3.03
C ASP A 405 5.46 5.31 3.60
N THR A 406 5.27 6.36 4.40
CA THR A 406 6.34 7.34 4.61
C THR A 406 6.22 8.26 5.85
N PHE A 407 7.21 9.13 6.01
CA PHE A 407 7.37 10.12 7.06
C PHE A 407 6.53 11.38 6.88
N LEU A 408 6.22 12.01 8.02
CA LEU A 408 5.44 13.23 8.15
C LEU A 408 6.32 14.42 8.49
N LEU A 409 6.04 15.56 7.88
CA LEU A 409 6.74 16.81 8.06
C LEU A 409 5.79 17.92 8.52
N ASN A 410 6.25 18.78 9.41
CA ASN A 410 5.57 20.06 9.67
C ASN A 410 5.91 21.11 8.59
N ARG A 411 5.41 22.33 8.79
CA ARG A 411 5.64 23.48 7.90
C ARG A 411 7.10 23.94 7.86
N HIS A 412 7.89 23.61 8.89
CA HIS A 412 9.31 23.93 9.00
C HIS A 412 10.24 22.81 8.47
N ASN A 413 9.67 21.78 7.83
CA ASN A 413 10.38 20.60 7.32
C ASN A 413 11.04 19.73 8.42
N GLU A 414 10.56 19.82 9.65
CA GLU A 414 10.93 18.89 10.70
C GLU A 414 10.06 17.64 10.60
N VAL A 415 10.66 16.47 10.78
CA VAL A 415 9.94 15.19 10.81
C VAL A 415 9.20 15.08 12.14
N ILE A 416 7.88 14.91 12.08
CA ILE A 416 7.00 14.89 13.25
C ILE A 416 6.45 13.49 13.55
N GLY A 417 6.53 12.57 12.58
CA GLY A 417 5.98 11.22 12.70
C GLY A 417 6.11 10.43 11.41
N PHE A 418 5.36 9.33 11.33
CA PHE A 418 5.35 8.44 10.17
C PHE A 418 4.01 7.69 10.05
N PHE A 419 3.76 7.17 8.86
CA PHE A 419 2.63 6.29 8.56
C PHE A 419 3.06 4.84 8.66
N THR A 420 2.30 4.02 9.37
CA THR A 420 2.44 2.57 9.32
C THR A 420 1.19 1.85 9.81
N ASP A 421 1.15 0.55 9.63
CA ASP A 421 0.06 -0.29 10.12
C ASP A 421 0.25 -0.62 11.60
N PHE A 422 -0.88 -0.76 12.32
CA PHE A 422 -0.85 -1.29 13.68
C PHE A 422 -0.72 -2.83 13.59
N LYS A 423 0.23 -3.40 14.34
CA LYS A 423 0.36 -4.85 14.40
C LYS A 423 -0.61 -5.41 15.43
N ILE A 424 -1.63 -6.09 14.92
CA ILE A 424 -2.52 -6.92 15.74
C ILE A 424 -1.75 -8.16 16.19
N ASP A 425 -1.96 -8.56 17.44
CA ASP A 425 -1.44 -9.82 17.97
C ASP A 425 -1.83 -10.99 17.05
N GLU A 426 -0.89 -11.88 16.74
CA GLU A 426 -1.14 -12.99 15.83
C GLU A 426 -2.23 -13.93 16.37
N GLU A 427 -2.37 -14.07 17.69
CA GLU A 427 -3.48 -14.83 18.32
C GLU A 427 -4.85 -14.21 18.00
N ASP A 428 -4.95 -12.89 17.99
CA ASP A 428 -6.20 -12.18 17.65
C ASP A 428 -6.46 -12.19 16.14
N ARG A 429 -5.41 -12.06 15.31
CA ARG A 429 -5.51 -12.15 13.85
C ARG A 429 -6.08 -13.49 13.39
N LEU A 430 -5.65 -14.59 14.01
CA LEU A 430 -6.10 -15.95 13.69
C LEU A 430 -7.59 -16.19 14.00
N LYS A 431 -8.24 -15.32 14.80
CA LYS A 431 -9.65 -15.42 15.15
C LYS A 431 -10.57 -14.53 14.30
N THR A 432 -10.06 -13.46 13.71
CA THR A 432 -10.87 -12.49 12.94
C THR A 432 -11.01 -12.89 11.47
N SER A 433 -12.25 -13.13 11.01
CA SER A 433 -12.57 -13.34 9.60
C SER A 433 -12.27 -12.09 8.75
N SER A 434 -11.67 -12.32 7.59
CA SER A 434 -10.86 -11.40 6.76
C SER A 434 -11.48 -10.12 6.18
N TYR A 435 -12.65 -9.66 6.61
CA TYR A 435 -13.38 -8.60 5.86
C TYR A 435 -13.63 -7.27 6.58
N SER A 436 -13.33 -7.12 7.87
CA SER A 436 -13.66 -5.88 8.59
C SER A 436 -12.76 -5.58 9.78
N SER A 437 -11.44 -5.76 9.66
CA SER A 437 -10.53 -5.34 10.72
C SER A 437 -10.25 -3.83 10.64
N PRO A 438 -10.37 -3.05 11.74
CA PRO A 438 -9.93 -1.66 11.82
C PRO A 438 -8.46 -1.45 11.40
N ALA A 439 -7.66 -2.52 11.36
CA ALA A 439 -6.27 -2.52 10.93
C ALA A 439 -6.03 -2.30 9.42
N ASN A 440 -7.08 -2.22 8.60
CA ASN A 440 -6.93 -1.96 7.16
C ASN A 440 -6.80 -0.46 6.80
N LYS A 441 -6.68 0.43 7.79
CA LYS A 441 -6.34 1.85 7.58
C LYS A 441 -4.95 2.14 8.16
N PRO A 442 -3.99 2.64 7.36
CA PRO A 442 -2.68 3.03 7.86
C PRO A 442 -2.83 4.14 8.89
N ASN A 443 -2.11 4.01 9.99
CA ASN A 443 -2.22 4.90 11.15
C ASN A 443 -1.05 5.89 11.18
N VAL A 444 -1.33 7.10 11.63
CA VAL A 444 -0.30 8.10 11.93
C VAL A 444 0.27 7.85 13.32
N PHE A 445 1.59 7.75 13.40
CA PHE A 445 2.33 7.72 14.66
C PHE A 445 3.20 8.97 14.75
N LEU A 446 2.92 9.83 15.73
CA LEU A 446 3.80 10.98 16.03
C LEU A 446 4.97 10.52 16.89
N PHE A 447 6.15 11.10 16.65
CA PHE A 447 7.35 10.78 17.45
C PHE A 447 7.15 11.04 18.93
N LYS A 448 6.31 12.02 19.28
CA LYS A 448 5.91 12.30 20.65
C LYS A 448 5.25 11.09 21.33
N ASP A 449 4.38 10.39 20.62
CA ASP A 449 3.57 9.29 21.17
C ASP A 449 4.38 7.99 21.26
N VAL A 450 5.32 7.78 20.35
CA VAL A 450 6.19 6.60 20.32
C VAL A 450 7.55 6.80 21.02
N ASN A 451 7.79 7.96 21.62
CA ASN A 451 9.10 8.29 22.19
C ASN A 451 9.54 7.30 23.28
N LYS A 452 8.60 6.81 24.09
CA LYS A 452 8.86 5.77 25.10
C LYS A 452 9.40 4.48 24.46
N ILE A 453 8.79 4.06 23.36
CA ILE A 453 9.19 2.85 22.62
C ILE A 453 10.55 3.06 21.96
N LEU A 454 10.82 4.24 21.41
CA LEU A 454 12.09 4.54 20.74
C LEU A 454 13.27 4.76 21.70
N ASN A 455 13.02 5.07 22.97
CA ASN A 455 14.07 5.22 23.98
C ASN A 455 14.59 3.87 24.51
N ASP A 456 13.75 2.83 24.52
CA ASP A 456 14.13 1.46 24.85
C ASP A 456 13.59 0.47 23.79
N PRO A 457 14.14 0.51 22.56
CA PRO A 457 13.53 -0.20 21.43
C PRO A 457 13.65 -1.73 21.56
N THR A 458 14.70 -2.23 22.19
CA THR A 458 14.97 -3.68 22.31
C THR A 458 13.92 -4.40 23.15
N ALA A 459 13.36 -3.75 24.18
CA ALA A 459 12.27 -4.30 24.99
C ALA A 459 10.96 -4.48 24.19
N HIS A 460 10.80 -3.76 23.09
CA HIS A 460 9.58 -3.71 22.29
C HIS A 460 9.68 -4.43 20.93
N PHE A 461 10.84 -5.03 20.63
CA PHE A 461 11.05 -5.81 19.41
C PHE A 461 10.37 -7.18 19.44
N ASP A 462 9.96 -7.64 18.27
CA ASP A 462 9.55 -9.02 18.03
C ASP A 462 10.76 -9.94 18.03
N LYS A 463 10.92 -10.69 19.13
CA LYS A 463 12.02 -11.64 19.34
C LYS A 463 12.03 -12.77 18.30
N LYS A 464 10.90 -13.05 17.63
CA LYS A 464 10.81 -14.09 16.59
C LYS A 464 11.23 -13.59 15.21
N ALA A 465 11.24 -12.27 15.01
CA ALA A 465 11.51 -11.60 13.74
C ALA A 465 12.95 -11.10 13.67
N VAL A 466 13.87 -12.05 13.59
CA VAL A 466 15.32 -11.81 13.45
C VAL A 466 15.80 -12.49 12.16
N PRO A 467 16.73 -11.87 11.41
CA PRO A 467 17.43 -12.54 10.32
C PRO A 467 18.09 -13.81 10.81
N VAL A 468 17.89 -14.92 10.11
CA VAL A 468 18.48 -16.21 10.44
C VAL A 468 19.49 -16.61 9.37
N GLU A 469 20.46 -17.44 9.73
CA GLU A 469 21.32 -18.07 8.72
C GLU A 469 20.55 -19.16 7.96
N GLU A 470 20.96 -19.46 6.72
CA GLU A 470 20.30 -20.42 5.82
C GLU A 470 20.11 -21.82 6.44
N LYS A 471 20.92 -22.15 7.44
CA LYS A 471 20.91 -23.45 8.14
C LYS A 471 19.89 -23.53 9.29
N GLU A 472 19.25 -22.43 9.70
CA GLU A 472 18.37 -22.47 10.87
C GLU A 472 16.96 -22.96 10.55
N GLN A 473 16.63 -24.09 11.17
CA GLN A 473 15.31 -24.70 11.18
C GLN A 473 14.25 -23.74 11.75
N THR A 474 13.39 -23.19 10.89
CA THR A 474 12.35 -22.25 11.34
C THR A 474 11.04 -22.91 11.72
N LYS A 475 10.81 -24.17 11.31
CA LYS A 475 9.53 -24.87 11.50
C LYS A 475 9.49 -25.68 12.79
N THR A 476 8.36 -25.57 13.49
CA THR A 476 8.03 -26.37 14.68
C THR A 476 7.04 -27.45 14.29
N TRP A 477 7.15 -28.64 14.85
CA TRP A 477 6.30 -29.78 14.47
C TRP A 477 5.86 -30.65 15.65
N LEU A 478 4.81 -31.44 15.41
CA LEU A 478 4.34 -32.48 16.33
C LEU A 478 4.89 -33.87 15.97
N GLY A 479 5.37 -34.05 14.74
CA GLY A 479 5.82 -35.34 14.21
C GLY A 479 4.70 -36.28 13.80
N VAL A 480 3.76 -35.75 13.04
CA VAL A 480 2.71 -36.50 12.35
C VAL A 480 2.74 -36.23 10.85
N GLU A 481 2.34 -37.24 10.08
CA GLU A 481 1.78 -37.04 8.75
C GLU A 481 0.27 -36.93 8.87
N ILE A 482 -0.29 -35.96 8.17
CA ILE A 482 -1.70 -35.62 8.28
C ILE A 482 -2.35 -35.52 6.90
N GLN A 483 -3.65 -35.81 6.87
CA GLN A 483 -4.46 -35.68 5.68
C GLN A 483 -5.78 -35.00 6.01
N ILE A 484 -6.30 -34.26 5.03
CA ILE A 484 -7.64 -33.68 5.11
C ILE A 484 -8.66 -34.82 5.11
N PRO A 485 -9.56 -34.87 6.10
CA PRO A 485 -10.48 -35.97 6.22
C PRO A 485 -11.57 -35.90 5.14
N LYS A 486 -11.74 -36.99 4.37
CA LYS A 486 -12.86 -37.11 3.41
C LYS A 486 -14.18 -37.36 4.16
N THR A 487 -15.29 -36.83 3.65
CA THR A 487 -16.63 -36.96 4.27
C THR A 487 -16.99 -38.40 4.65
N GLN A 488 -16.81 -39.34 3.72
CA GLN A 488 -17.09 -40.76 3.95
C GLN A 488 -16.28 -41.37 5.11
N LEU A 489 -15.01 -40.95 5.26
CA LEU A 489 -14.13 -41.45 6.33
C LEU A 489 -14.54 -40.85 7.68
N ILE A 490 -14.91 -39.57 7.71
CA ILE A 490 -15.43 -38.90 8.92
C ILE A 490 -16.71 -39.58 9.40
N GLU A 491 -17.63 -39.89 8.48
CA GLU A 491 -18.88 -40.59 8.78
C GLU A 491 -18.60 -41.99 9.34
N HIS A 492 -17.69 -42.75 8.71
CA HIS A 492 -17.28 -44.05 9.20
C HIS A 492 -16.67 -44.00 10.61
N LEU A 493 -15.84 -42.99 10.88
CA LEU A 493 -15.24 -42.75 12.19
C LEU A 493 -16.22 -42.12 13.21
N LYS A 494 -17.47 -41.83 12.80
CA LYS A 494 -18.49 -41.15 13.62
C LYS A 494 -18.03 -39.80 14.16
N ALA A 495 -17.23 -39.08 13.37
CA ALA A 495 -16.61 -37.82 13.75
C ALA A 495 -17.31 -36.59 13.16
N THR A 496 -18.47 -36.74 12.49
CA THR A 496 -19.10 -35.68 11.69
C THR A 496 -19.38 -34.40 12.47
N THR A 497 -19.95 -34.51 13.67
CA THR A 497 -20.27 -33.33 14.49
C THR A 497 -19.01 -32.68 15.06
N VAL A 498 -18.04 -33.47 15.53
CA VAL A 498 -16.83 -32.96 16.17
C VAL A 498 -15.86 -32.31 15.19
N THR A 499 -15.87 -32.72 13.91
CA THR A 499 -15.09 -32.10 12.83
C THR A 499 -15.85 -31.02 12.08
N GLN A 500 -17.09 -30.71 12.49
CA GLN A 500 -17.99 -29.80 11.77
C GLN A 500 -18.10 -30.16 10.28
N TYR A 501 -18.39 -31.43 9.99
CA TYR A 501 -18.46 -31.97 8.62
C TYR A 501 -17.12 -31.86 7.86
N GLY A 502 -16.01 -32.01 8.55
CA GLY A 502 -14.66 -31.95 7.97
C GLY A 502 -14.09 -30.55 7.81
N LYS A 503 -14.79 -29.50 8.27
CA LYS A 503 -14.25 -28.13 8.28
C LYS A 503 -13.08 -27.99 9.23
N ILE A 504 -13.09 -28.72 10.35
CA ILE A 504 -12.01 -28.70 11.34
C ILE A 504 -11.41 -30.09 11.54
N GLY A 505 -10.12 -30.09 11.74
CA GLY A 505 -9.32 -31.24 12.11
C GLY A 505 -8.71 -32.01 10.94
N TYR A 506 -7.63 -32.70 11.26
CA TYR A 506 -6.84 -33.49 10.31
C TYR A 506 -6.70 -34.92 10.81
N ILE A 507 -6.80 -35.89 9.89
CA ILE A 507 -6.54 -37.29 10.21
C ILE A 507 -5.04 -37.53 10.23
N VAL A 508 -4.56 -38.19 11.27
CA VAL A 508 -3.19 -38.67 11.38
C VAL A 508 -3.04 -39.92 10.52
N ASN A 509 -2.19 -39.84 9.49
CA ASN A 509 -1.84 -40.99 8.65
C ASN A 509 -0.65 -41.76 9.22
N TYR A 510 0.32 -41.06 9.79
CA TYR A 510 1.53 -41.64 10.34
C TYR A 510 2.05 -40.81 11.52
N VAL A 511 2.74 -41.47 12.45
CA VAL A 511 3.36 -40.85 13.62
C VAL A 511 4.84 -41.21 13.61
N TYR A 512 5.70 -40.20 13.57
CA TYR A 512 7.15 -40.40 13.51
C TYR A 512 7.72 -40.86 14.84
N ASP A 513 8.78 -41.67 14.78
CA ASP A 513 9.53 -42.07 15.97
C ASP A 513 10.22 -40.88 16.65
N ASN A 514 10.33 -40.96 17.97
CA ASN A 514 10.88 -39.92 18.86
C ASN A 514 10.17 -38.56 18.78
N SER A 515 9.01 -38.50 18.14
CA SER A 515 8.23 -37.27 18.00
C SER A 515 7.42 -36.90 19.24
N PRO A 516 7.03 -35.63 19.40
CA PRO A 516 6.03 -35.22 20.40
C PRO A 516 4.73 -36.02 20.31
N ALA A 517 4.24 -36.29 19.09
CA ALA A 517 3.03 -37.07 18.83
C ALA A 517 3.12 -38.50 19.38
N GLN A 518 4.24 -39.17 19.17
CA GLN A 518 4.47 -40.52 19.69
C GLN A 518 4.46 -40.51 21.23
N LYS A 519 5.12 -39.53 21.85
CA LYS A 519 5.19 -39.39 23.32
C LYS A 519 3.83 -39.20 23.97
N ILE A 520 2.92 -38.45 23.33
CA ILE A 520 1.53 -38.29 23.82
C ILE A 520 0.61 -39.45 23.42
N GLY A 521 1.11 -40.39 22.62
CA GLY A 521 0.39 -41.60 22.22
C GLY A 521 -0.64 -41.36 21.12
N LEU A 522 -0.44 -40.39 20.24
CA LEU A 522 -1.19 -40.29 18.98
C LEU A 522 -0.94 -41.53 18.12
N LYS A 523 -1.96 -41.91 17.35
CA LYS A 523 -1.95 -43.10 16.49
C LYS A 523 -2.53 -42.77 15.12
N PRO A 524 -2.21 -43.56 14.09
CA PRO A 524 -2.92 -43.50 12.82
C PRO A 524 -4.44 -43.57 13.03
N LEU A 525 -5.19 -42.83 12.22
CA LEU A 525 -6.65 -42.62 12.27
C LEU A 525 -7.17 -41.72 13.39
N ASP A 526 -6.32 -41.19 14.26
CA ASP A 526 -6.73 -40.11 15.15
C ASP A 526 -7.05 -38.84 14.35
N ILE A 527 -8.03 -38.07 14.82
CA ILE A 527 -8.34 -36.76 14.24
C ILE A 527 -7.84 -35.68 15.18
N ILE A 528 -6.78 -34.97 14.84
CA ILE A 528 -6.32 -33.81 15.61
C ILE A 528 -7.25 -32.62 15.33
N LEU A 529 -7.77 -31.96 16.36
CA LEU A 529 -8.81 -30.94 16.23
C LEU A 529 -8.30 -29.54 16.53
N SER A 530 -7.52 -29.38 17.60
CA SER A 530 -7.05 -28.08 18.07
C SER A 530 -5.79 -28.18 18.93
N VAL A 531 -5.17 -27.03 19.17
CA VAL A 531 -4.04 -26.84 20.07
C VAL A 531 -4.33 -25.66 21.01
N THR A 532 -4.01 -25.82 22.29
CA THR A 532 -4.14 -24.77 23.31
C THR A 532 -2.79 -24.58 24.01
N PRO A 533 -2.12 -23.42 23.90
CA PRO A 533 -0.89 -23.15 24.65
C PRO A 533 -1.17 -23.14 26.15
N GLN A 534 -0.30 -23.72 26.98
CA GLN A 534 -0.59 -23.88 28.42
C GLN A 534 -0.57 -22.56 29.20
N ASP A 535 0.14 -21.56 28.67
CA ASP A 535 0.18 -20.17 29.14
C ASP A 535 -1.01 -19.32 28.67
N SER A 536 -1.90 -19.88 27.85
CA SER A 536 -3.07 -19.20 27.30
C SER A 536 -4.34 -20.04 27.52
N LYS A 537 -5.49 -19.39 27.67
CA LYS A 537 -6.80 -20.08 27.66
C LYS A 537 -7.38 -20.20 26.25
N ASN A 538 -6.66 -19.71 25.23
CA ASN A 538 -7.14 -19.64 23.86
C ASN A 538 -6.92 -20.98 23.13
N GLU A 539 -8.02 -21.70 22.85
CA GLU A 539 -8.02 -22.88 21.98
C GLU A 539 -7.96 -22.45 20.50
N ILE A 540 -7.00 -22.97 19.74
CA ILE A 540 -6.80 -22.70 18.31
C ILE A 540 -7.19 -23.95 17.52
N PHE A 541 -8.25 -23.87 16.72
CA PHE A 541 -8.72 -24.98 15.90
C PHE A 541 -7.89 -25.14 14.62
N PHE A 542 -7.64 -26.40 14.23
CA PHE A 542 -7.00 -26.71 12.96
C PHE A 542 -8.04 -26.70 11.84
N GLU A 543 -8.34 -25.52 11.30
CA GLU A 543 -9.25 -25.39 10.17
C GLU A 543 -8.65 -26.00 8.91
N SER A 544 -9.44 -26.81 8.21
CA SER A 544 -9.12 -27.21 6.85
C SER A 544 -9.44 -26.03 5.94
N GLN A 545 -8.43 -25.44 5.30
CA GLN A 545 -8.61 -24.34 4.36
C GLN A 545 -9.24 -24.85 3.05
N TYR A 546 -10.52 -25.20 3.11
CA TYR A 546 -11.36 -25.49 1.94
C TYR A 546 -12.03 -24.22 1.37
N SER A 547 -11.62 -23.03 1.80
CA SER A 547 -12.05 -21.76 1.21
C SER A 547 -10.93 -21.22 0.31
N TYR A 548 -11.15 -21.20 -1.01
CA TYR A 548 -10.31 -20.65 -2.10
C TYR A 548 -9.38 -21.59 -2.88
N HIS A 549 -9.65 -22.89 -2.93
CA HIS A 549 -9.33 -23.63 -4.16
C HIS A 549 -10.64 -23.77 -4.93
N SER A 550 -10.91 -22.79 -5.79
CA SER A 550 -11.90 -23.01 -6.82
C SER A 550 -11.42 -24.20 -7.67
N ASP A 551 -12.28 -25.21 -7.82
CA ASP A 551 -12.13 -26.31 -8.77
C ASP A 551 -12.11 -25.83 -10.26
N SER A 552 -11.67 -24.60 -10.52
CA SER A 552 -11.60 -23.95 -11.82
C SER A 552 -10.17 -23.71 -12.33
N VAL A 553 -9.13 -24.14 -11.59
CA VAL A 553 -7.83 -24.38 -12.23
C VAL A 553 -7.80 -25.85 -12.62
N ALA A 554 -8.43 -26.15 -13.77
CA ALA A 554 -7.98 -27.30 -14.55
C ALA A 554 -6.45 -27.21 -14.61
N PRO A 555 -5.69 -28.28 -14.32
CA PRO A 555 -4.25 -28.25 -14.48
C PRO A 555 -4.01 -27.78 -15.90
N ARG A 556 -3.44 -26.59 -16.07
CA ARG A 556 -3.03 -26.12 -17.38
C ARG A 556 -2.03 -27.17 -17.84
N PHE A 557 -2.48 -28.03 -18.75
CA PHE A 557 -1.65 -28.98 -19.45
C PHE A 557 -0.53 -28.18 -20.13
N ALA A 558 0.58 -28.03 -19.42
CA ALA A 558 1.85 -27.65 -20.02
C ALA A 558 2.26 -28.84 -20.86
N TRP A 559 1.90 -28.82 -22.15
CA TRP A 559 2.43 -29.72 -23.15
C TRP A 559 3.95 -29.49 -23.23
N GLY A 560 4.70 -30.17 -22.37
CA GLY A 560 6.16 -30.03 -22.27
C GLY A 560 6.79 -30.76 -21.08
N ASP A 561 6.15 -30.78 -19.89
CA ASP A 561 6.78 -31.26 -18.64
C ASP A 561 6.06 -32.48 -18.05
N LEU A 562 5.95 -33.53 -18.86
CA LEU A 562 5.47 -34.83 -18.41
C LEU A 562 6.61 -35.65 -17.78
N GLU A 563 7.42 -35.05 -16.90
CA GLU A 563 8.51 -35.75 -16.21
C GLU A 563 8.63 -35.40 -14.71
N PHE A 564 8.39 -36.43 -13.89
CA PHE A 564 8.62 -36.60 -12.43
C PHE A 564 7.63 -35.95 -11.45
N SER A 565 6.47 -36.61 -11.29
CA SER A 565 5.67 -36.49 -10.07
C SER A 565 6.53 -36.82 -8.85
N ARG A 566 6.70 -35.84 -7.96
CA ARG A 566 7.31 -36.04 -6.65
C ARG A 566 6.55 -37.13 -5.89
N PHE A 567 7.26 -38.11 -5.35
CA PHE A 567 6.66 -39.26 -4.64
C PHE A 567 6.21 -38.95 -3.19
N PHE A 568 6.41 -37.72 -2.72
CA PHE A 568 6.18 -37.32 -1.34
C PHE A 568 5.56 -35.93 -1.27
N SER A 569 4.61 -35.75 -0.36
CA SER A 569 3.91 -34.47 -0.16
C SER A 569 4.85 -33.42 0.44
N LYS A 570 4.62 -32.16 0.09
CA LYS A 570 5.26 -31.03 0.78
C LYS A 570 4.70 -30.92 2.20
N ARG A 571 5.56 -30.66 3.19
CA ARG A 571 5.19 -30.46 4.60
C ARG A 571 4.62 -29.07 4.92
N ASN A 572 3.87 -28.47 3.99
CA ASN A 572 3.27 -27.14 4.17
C ASN A 572 1.76 -27.31 4.41
N HIS A 573 1.36 -27.42 5.68
CA HIS A 573 -0.03 -27.51 6.09
C HIS A 573 -0.30 -26.57 7.26
N SER A 574 -1.54 -26.09 7.38
CA SER A 574 -1.97 -25.11 8.39
C SER A 574 -1.57 -25.50 9.82
N VAL A 575 -1.57 -26.79 10.14
CA VAL A 575 -1.10 -27.33 11.42
C VAL A 575 0.35 -26.95 11.69
N ILE A 576 1.26 -27.17 10.74
CA ILE A 576 2.69 -26.85 10.90
C ILE A 576 2.89 -25.34 11.02
N ASP A 577 2.12 -24.54 10.27
CA ASP A 577 2.17 -23.09 10.35
C ASP A 577 1.72 -22.58 11.72
N ILE A 578 0.60 -23.10 12.24
CA ILE A 578 0.11 -22.78 13.59
C ILE A 578 1.15 -23.15 14.65
N LEU A 579 1.68 -24.38 14.61
CA LEU A 579 2.70 -24.82 15.57
C LEU A 579 3.98 -23.98 15.48
N THR A 580 4.39 -23.61 14.27
CA THR A 580 5.56 -22.75 14.04
C THR A 580 5.35 -21.34 14.60
N LYS A 581 4.16 -20.76 14.43
CA LYS A 581 3.80 -19.47 15.02
C LYS A 581 3.79 -19.52 16.55
N LEU A 582 3.33 -20.62 17.14
CA LEU A 582 3.34 -20.81 18.59
C LEU A 582 4.75 -20.83 19.17
N GLY A 583 5.73 -21.35 18.42
CA GLY A 583 7.15 -21.33 18.75
C GLY A 583 7.66 -22.62 19.39
N GLU A 584 8.98 -22.81 19.35
CA GLU A 584 9.63 -23.98 19.93
C GLU A 584 9.64 -23.95 21.46
N ASN A 585 9.81 -25.12 22.09
CA ASN A 585 9.90 -25.31 23.53
C ASN A 585 8.68 -24.86 24.35
N ARG A 586 7.58 -24.47 23.70
CA ARG A 586 6.33 -24.11 24.38
C ARG A 586 5.53 -25.38 24.75
N GLU A 587 4.94 -25.39 25.94
CA GLU A 587 3.99 -26.43 26.34
C GLU A 587 2.62 -26.15 25.74
N VAL A 588 2.05 -27.15 25.07
CA VAL A 588 0.75 -27.06 24.42
C VAL A 588 -0.10 -28.29 24.70
N VAL A 589 -1.40 -28.10 24.81
CA VAL A 589 -2.41 -29.15 24.95
C VAL A 589 -3.02 -29.43 23.58
N ILE A 590 -2.83 -30.64 23.08
CA ILE A 590 -3.42 -31.13 21.84
C ILE A 590 -4.73 -31.83 22.13
N LYS A 591 -5.79 -31.43 21.45
CA LYS A 591 -7.10 -32.07 21.49
C LYS A 591 -7.30 -32.89 20.22
N TYR A 592 -7.68 -34.14 20.40
CA TYR A 592 -7.90 -35.07 19.29
C TYR A 592 -9.08 -35.99 19.56
N PHE A 593 -9.61 -36.59 18.50
CA PHE A 593 -10.74 -37.52 18.55
C PHE A 593 -10.28 -38.93 18.18
N ARG A 594 -10.67 -39.90 19.02
CA ARG A 594 -10.40 -41.33 18.83
C ARG A 594 -11.59 -42.14 19.33
N ASN A 595 -12.08 -43.08 18.51
CA ASN A 595 -13.12 -44.04 18.89
C ASN A 595 -14.36 -43.41 19.55
N GLY A 596 -14.90 -42.32 18.98
CA GLY A 596 -16.11 -41.67 19.51
C GLY A 596 -15.87 -40.70 20.67
N LYS A 597 -14.64 -40.54 21.16
CA LYS A 597 -14.33 -39.71 22.34
C LYS A 597 -13.27 -38.66 22.01
N ILE A 598 -13.45 -37.47 22.58
CA ILE A 598 -12.44 -36.41 22.58
C ILE A 598 -11.44 -36.69 23.70
N GLN A 599 -10.16 -36.58 23.37
CA GLN A 599 -9.04 -36.72 24.30
C GLN A 599 -8.17 -35.47 24.24
N THR A 600 -7.50 -35.16 25.35
CA THR A 600 -6.59 -34.02 25.47
C THR A 600 -5.27 -34.48 26.11
N LYS A 601 -4.14 -34.08 25.53
CA LYS A 601 -2.80 -34.41 26.04
C LYS A 601 -1.87 -33.21 25.93
N SER A 602 -1.06 -32.97 26.96
CA SER A 602 -0.02 -31.93 26.93
C SER A 602 1.28 -32.48 26.33
N CYS A 603 1.95 -31.67 25.52
CA CYS A 603 3.30 -31.91 25.02
C CYS A 603 4.09 -30.62 24.87
N LYS A 604 5.41 -30.75 24.92
CA LYS A 604 6.33 -29.67 24.55
C LYS A 604 6.59 -29.70 23.04
N LEU A 605 6.54 -28.53 22.40
CA LEU A 605 6.83 -28.38 20.98
C LEU A 605 8.35 -28.40 20.72
N HIS A 606 8.74 -29.05 19.63
CA HIS A 606 10.13 -29.15 19.18
C HIS A 606 10.27 -28.64 17.74
N LYS A 607 11.48 -28.20 17.38
CA LYS A 607 11.87 -27.98 15.99
C LYS A 607 11.68 -29.26 15.17
N ALA A 608 11.23 -29.10 13.92
CA ALA A 608 11.23 -30.20 12.96
C ALA A 608 12.67 -30.68 12.70
N PRO A 609 12.90 -31.93 12.29
CA PRO A 609 14.11 -32.34 11.61
C PRO A 609 14.17 -31.72 10.21
N LEU A 610 15.35 -31.67 9.60
CA LEU A 610 15.49 -31.22 8.21
C LEU A 610 14.63 -32.07 7.29
N ASP A 611 13.86 -31.39 6.45
CA ASP A 611 13.03 -31.99 5.40
C ASP A 611 13.67 -31.72 4.02
N PHE A 612 13.12 -32.31 2.98
CA PHE A 612 13.65 -32.26 1.63
C PHE A 612 13.72 -30.83 1.10
N GLU A 613 12.89 -29.91 1.59
CA GLU A 613 12.97 -28.49 1.20
C GLU A 613 14.15 -27.80 1.87
N THR A 614 14.33 -28.04 3.17
CA THR A 614 15.30 -27.37 4.04
C THR A 614 16.69 -28.01 4.07
N ALA A 615 16.82 -29.27 3.66
CA ALA A 615 18.10 -29.97 3.60
C ALA A 615 19.07 -29.32 2.59
N GLU A 616 20.36 -29.29 2.96
CA GLU A 616 21.44 -28.66 2.19
C GLU A 616 21.58 -29.29 0.80
N LYS A 617 21.74 -28.43 -0.22
CA LYS A 617 22.00 -28.86 -1.59
C LYS A 617 23.50 -28.97 -1.79
N ILE A 618 23.98 -30.19 -2.02
CA ILE A 618 25.40 -30.41 -2.30
C ILE A 618 25.54 -30.73 -3.79
N LYS A 619 26.24 -29.84 -4.51
CA LYS A 619 26.49 -29.95 -5.95
C LYS A 619 27.84 -30.58 -6.19
N VAL A 620 27.85 -31.74 -6.82
CA VAL A 620 29.06 -32.44 -7.26
C VAL A 620 29.27 -32.13 -8.75
N GLN A 621 30.13 -31.14 -9.03
CA GLN A 621 30.31 -30.62 -10.39
C GLN A 621 30.89 -31.65 -11.35
N SER A 622 31.82 -32.50 -10.88
CA SER A 622 32.48 -33.54 -11.67
C SER A 622 31.51 -34.55 -12.28
N LEU A 623 30.37 -34.79 -11.65
CA LEU A 623 29.32 -35.69 -12.13
C LEU A 623 28.08 -34.97 -12.67
N GLY A 624 27.95 -33.67 -12.41
CA GLY A 624 26.75 -32.89 -12.71
C GLY A 624 25.53 -33.31 -11.90
N ILE A 625 25.71 -33.78 -10.67
CA ILE A 625 24.63 -34.21 -9.78
C ILE A 625 24.52 -33.26 -8.58
N THR A 626 23.29 -32.96 -8.16
CA THR A 626 23.01 -32.29 -6.90
C THR A 626 22.22 -33.23 -6.02
N VAL A 627 22.71 -33.44 -4.80
CA VAL A 627 22.10 -34.35 -3.83
C VAL A 627 21.69 -33.60 -2.56
N LYS A 628 20.78 -34.21 -1.82
CA LYS A 628 20.38 -33.82 -0.46
C LYS A 628 20.44 -35.04 0.45
N ASP A 629 20.46 -34.81 1.75
CA ASP A 629 20.32 -35.88 2.74
C ASP A 629 19.03 -36.66 2.52
N LEU A 630 19.07 -37.97 2.79
CA LEU A 630 17.86 -38.79 2.82
C LEU A 630 17.04 -38.49 4.09
N THR A 631 16.13 -37.54 3.97
CA THR A 631 15.31 -37.02 5.07
C THR A 631 14.19 -37.98 5.51
N TYR A 632 13.68 -37.76 6.72
CA TYR A 632 12.74 -38.67 7.39
C TYR A 632 11.41 -38.83 6.65
N GLU A 633 10.90 -37.76 6.02
CA GLU A 633 9.67 -37.78 5.23
C GLU A 633 9.85 -38.42 3.85
N VAL A 634 11.03 -38.28 3.24
CA VAL A 634 11.37 -39.00 2.00
C VAL A 634 11.42 -40.50 2.28
N LYS A 635 12.05 -40.92 3.39
CA LYS A 635 12.06 -42.32 3.80
C LYS A 635 10.64 -42.86 3.99
N GLN A 636 9.81 -42.11 4.71
CA GLN A 636 8.44 -42.52 4.99
C GLN A 636 7.61 -42.68 3.71
N ALA A 637 7.66 -41.71 2.80
CA ALA A 637 6.87 -41.75 1.57
C ALA A 637 7.29 -42.87 0.61
N LEU A 638 8.57 -43.23 0.62
CA LEU A 638 9.13 -44.31 -0.19
C LEU A 638 9.19 -45.65 0.55
N HIS A 639 8.60 -45.75 1.75
CA HIS A 639 8.58 -46.95 2.60
C HIS A 639 9.98 -47.52 2.91
N ILE A 640 10.96 -46.62 3.05
CA ILE A 640 12.34 -46.96 3.37
C ILE A 640 12.49 -47.05 4.90
N PRO A 641 13.18 -48.08 5.43
CA PRO A 641 13.43 -48.18 6.86
C PRO A 641 14.12 -46.91 7.40
N SER A 642 13.68 -46.43 8.57
CA SER A 642 14.17 -45.18 9.18
C SER A 642 15.68 -45.17 9.43
N THR A 643 16.27 -46.35 9.63
CA THR A 643 17.71 -46.61 9.82
C THR A 643 18.53 -46.57 8.52
N THR A 644 17.90 -46.55 7.35
CA THR A 644 18.59 -46.51 6.06
C THR A 644 19.32 -45.18 5.91
N THR A 645 20.60 -45.22 5.54
CA THR A 645 21.41 -44.04 5.22
C THR A 645 21.61 -43.93 3.72
N GLY A 646 21.89 -42.72 3.24
CA GLY A 646 22.06 -42.43 1.84
C GLY A 646 21.69 -40.99 1.51
N VAL A 647 21.62 -40.70 0.22
CA VAL A 647 21.27 -39.38 -0.31
C VAL A 647 20.17 -39.50 -1.35
N VAL A 648 19.37 -38.46 -1.48
CA VAL A 648 18.37 -38.33 -2.54
C VAL A 648 18.88 -37.39 -3.62
N VAL A 649 18.69 -37.77 -4.87
CA VAL A 649 19.06 -36.97 -6.03
C VAL A 649 18.06 -35.82 -6.17
N PHE A 650 18.53 -34.61 -5.93
CA PHE A 650 17.71 -33.39 -6.03
C PHE A 650 17.62 -32.90 -7.48
N GLN A 651 18.74 -32.92 -8.20
CA GLN A 651 18.79 -32.45 -9.59
C GLN A 651 19.94 -33.12 -10.34
N VAL A 652 19.71 -33.38 -11.62
CA VAL A 652 20.73 -33.88 -12.55
C VAL A 652 20.94 -32.83 -13.65
N THR A 653 22.20 -32.49 -13.92
CA THR A 653 22.58 -31.51 -14.93
C THR A 653 22.56 -32.18 -16.30
N GLN A 654 21.92 -31.52 -17.27
CA GLN A 654 21.82 -32.04 -18.63
C GLN A 654 23.20 -32.17 -19.29
N GLY A 655 23.41 -33.28 -19.99
CA GLY A 655 24.65 -33.57 -20.73
C GLY A 655 25.85 -33.95 -19.85
N LYS A 656 25.68 -34.06 -18.53
CA LYS A 656 26.74 -34.43 -17.58
C LYS A 656 26.71 -35.93 -17.23
N PRO A 657 27.80 -36.49 -16.65
CA PRO A 657 27.93 -37.93 -16.42
C PRO A 657 26.76 -38.61 -15.72
N ALA A 658 26.16 -37.97 -14.72
CA ALA A 658 25.01 -38.53 -14.01
C ALA A 658 23.80 -38.76 -14.94
N MET A 659 23.53 -37.85 -15.87
CA MET A 659 22.44 -38.03 -16.83
C MET A 659 22.77 -39.11 -17.85
N ILE A 660 24.02 -39.18 -18.32
CA ILE A 660 24.49 -40.20 -19.28
C ILE A 660 24.38 -41.60 -18.65
N ALA A 661 24.69 -41.72 -17.35
CA ALA A 661 24.52 -42.94 -16.57
C ALA A 661 23.05 -43.27 -16.26
N GLY A 662 22.10 -42.46 -16.72
CA GLY A 662 20.67 -42.67 -16.52
C GLY A 662 20.19 -42.41 -15.09
N ILE A 663 20.93 -41.63 -14.29
CA ILE A 663 20.48 -41.18 -12.98
C ILE A 663 19.38 -40.13 -13.17
N ARG A 664 18.33 -40.23 -12.35
CA ARG A 664 17.16 -39.36 -12.40
C ARG A 664 16.91 -38.69 -11.06
N THR A 665 16.19 -37.58 -11.11
CA THR A 665 15.69 -36.88 -9.91
C THR A 665 14.82 -37.81 -9.05
N TYR A 666 14.91 -37.64 -7.73
CA TYR A 666 14.25 -38.45 -6.69
C TYR A 666 14.72 -39.90 -6.55
N GLU A 667 15.77 -40.31 -7.26
CA GLU A 667 16.43 -41.58 -6.97
C GLU A 667 17.29 -41.47 -5.70
N ILE A 668 17.57 -42.60 -5.07
CA ILE A 668 18.31 -42.65 -3.81
C ILE A 668 19.61 -43.39 -4.02
N ILE A 669 20.71 -42.78 -3.60
CA ILE A 669 22.03 -43.40 -3.66
C ILE A 669 22.41 -43.85 -2.25
N THR A 670 22.68 -45.15 -2.09
CA THR A 670 23.02 -45.73 -0.78
C THR A 670 24.45 -46.22 -0.67
N LEU A 671 25.11 -46.50 -1.81
CA LEU A 671 26.51 -46.92 -1.87
C LEU A 671 27.24 -46.13 -2.96
N VAL A 672 28.52 -45.86 -2.72
CA VAL A 672 29.50 -45.36 -3.71
C VAL A 672 30.72 -46.28 -3.60
N ASP A 673 31.10 -46.96 -4.68
CA ASP A 673 32.23 -47.91 -4.72
C ASP A 673 32.24 -48.89 -3.53
N ASP A 674 31.09 -49.55 -3.30
CA ASP A 674 30.81 -50.47 -2.18
C ASP A 674 30.87 -49.87 -0.76
N VAL A 675 31.12 -48.55 -0.63
CA VAL A 675 31.09 -47.83 0.64
C VAL A 675 29.70 -47.25 0.89
N ARG A 676 29.17 -47.49 2.10
CA ARG A 676 27.85 -46.98 2.48
C ARG A 676 27.86 -45.48 2.71
N VAL A 677 26.98 -44.79 1.99
CA VAL A 677 26.78 -43.34 2.12
C VAL A 677 26.01 -43.06 3.40
N LYS A 678 26.47 -42.04 4.15
CA LYS A 678 25.87 -41.65 5.45
C LYS A 678 24.92 -40.48 5.24
N ASP A 679 25.43 -39.43 4.61
CA ASP A 679 24.79 -38.15 4.34
C ASP A 679 25.37 -37.55 3.04
N ALA A 680 24.86 -36.38 2.65
CA ALA A 680 25.24 -35.69 1.42
C ALA A 680 26.70 -35.23 1.41
N GLN A 681 27.25 -34.86 2.57
CA GLN A 681 28.65 -34.45 2.65
C GLN A 681 29.57 -35.66 2.48
N HIS A 682 29.27 -36.78 3.12
CA HIS A 682 29.99 -38.03 2.93
C HIS A 682 29.93 -38.52 1.47
N PHE A 683 28.78 -38.35 0.81
CA PHE A 683 28.68 -38.62 -0.63
C PHE A 683 29.65 -37.74 -1.43
N TYR A 684 29.68 -36.43 -1.17
CA TYR A 684 30.62 -35.52 -1.83
C TYR A 684 32.07 -35.94 -1.59
N ASP A 685 32.44 -36.24 -0.35
CA ASP A 685 33.80 -36.61 0.03
C ASP A 685 34.26 -37.90 -0.67
N LEU A 686 33.39 -38.92 -0.77
CA LEU A 686 33.68 -40.17 -1.48
C LEU A 686 33.92 -39.92 -2.98
N ILE A 687 33.10 -39.07 -3.61
CA ILE A 687 33.24 -38.77 -5.03
C ILE A 687 34.47 -37.88 -5.30
N ASP A 688 34.73 -36.89 -4.45
CA ASP A 688 35.90 -36.01 -4.56
C ASP A 688 37.20 -36.80 -4.36
N GLN A 689 37.21 -37.76 -3.43
CA GLN A 689 38.33 -38.69 -3.26
C GLN A 689 38.53 -39.55 -4.51
N ALA A 690 37.49 -40.20 -5.03
CA ALA A 690 37.57 -41.03 -6.24
C ALA A 690 38.03 -40.23 -7.47
N TYR A 691 37.62 -38.96 -7.57
CA TYR A 691 38.05 -38.05 -8.62
C TYR A 691 39.55 -37.72 -8.50
N LYS A 692 40.03 -37.43 -7.29
CA LYS A 692 41.44 -37.09 -7.01
C LYS A 692 42.39 -38.28 -7.17
N THR A 693 41.95 -39.51 -6.89
CA THR A 693 42.76 -40.72 -7.09
C THR A 693 42.85 -41.15 -8.55
N ASN A 694 42.35 -40.32 -9.48
CA ASN A 694 42.42 -40.52 -10.92
C ASN A 694 41.65 -41.76 -11.41
N ASN A 695 40.56 -42.12 -10.73
CA ASN A 695 39.67 -43.18 -11.20
C ASN A 695 39.02 -42.73 -12.52
N GLU A 696 38.85 -43.65 -13.48
CA GLU A 696 38.11 -43.35 -14.71
C GLU A 696 36.60 -43.22 -14.45
N TYR A 697 36.10 -43.88 -13.42
CA TYR A 697 34.70 -43.92 -13.05
C TYR A 697 34.51 -44.20 -11.56
N THR A 698 33.30 -43.98 -11.08
CA THR A 698 32.80 -44.46 -9.78
C THR A 698 31.48 -45.21 -9.99
N THR A 699 31.17 -46.15 -9.11
CA THR A 699 29.94 -46.94 -9.14
C THR A 699 29.02 -46.53 -8.01
N VAL A 700 27.72 -46.41 -8.29
CA VAL A 700 26.74 -46.07 -7.26
C VAL A 700 25.58 -47.06 -7.25
N LEU A 701 25.15 -47.47 -6.06
CA LEU A 701 23.90 -48.23 -5.90
C LEU A 701 22.73 -47.27 -5.83
N VAL A 702 21.90 -47.28 -6.87
CA VAL A 702 20.74 -46.42 -7.03
C VAL A 702 19.46 -47.20 -6.77
N ASN A 703 18.62 -46.68 -5.88
CA ASN A 703 17.30 -47.22 -5.56
C ASN A 703 16.22 -46.29 -6.09
N ARG A 704 15.20 -46.87 -6.73
CA ARG A 704 14.01 -46.16 -7.18
C ARG A 704 12.79 -47.04 -6.91
N LEU A 705 11.98 -46.63 -5.93
CA LEU A 705 10.91 -47.47 -5.38
C LEU A 705 11.49 -48.83 -4.97
N ASP A 706 10.92 -49.93 -5.45
CA ASP A 706 11.34 -51.30 -5.11
C ASP A 706 12.44 -51.87 -6.03
N LYS A 707 13.06 -51.03 -6.88
CA LYS A 707 14.11 -51.46 -7.82
C LYS A 707 15.45 -50.85 -7.47
N SER A 708 16.48 -51.69 -7.43
CA SER A 708 17.88 -51.29 -7.22
C SER A 708 18.70 -51.60 -8.47
N ARG A 709 19.64 -50.71 -8.80
CA ARG A 709 20.64 -50.95 -9.87
C ARG A 709 21.97 -50.28 -9.56
N ILE A 710 23.03 -50.83 -10.10
CA ILE A 710 24.35 -50.19 -10.07
C ILE A 710 24.45 -49.28 -11.31
N ALA A 711 24.80 -48.01 -11.11
CA ALA A 711 25.09 -47.08 -12.18
C ALA A 711 26.59 -46.75 -12.19
N LYS A 712 27.21 -46.84 -13.36
CA LYS A 712 28.62 -46.49 -13.58
C LYS A 712 28.69 -45.02 -14.04
N LEU A 713 29.35 -44.19 -13.25
CA LEU A 713 29.50 -42.76 -13.46
C LEU A 713 30.92 -42.46 -13.91
N GLN A 714 31.08 -42.12 -15.19
CA GLN A 714 32.38 -41.80 -15.75
C GLN A 714 32.77 -40.36 -15.42
N PHE A 715 33.99 -40.15 -14.90
CA PHE A 715 34.47 -38.79 -14.67
C PHE A 715 34.85 -38.14 -15.99
N VAL A 716 34.38 -36.91 -16.21
CA VAL A 716 34.81 -36.08 -17.33
C VAL A 716 35.87 -35.14 -16.78
N LYS A 717 37.12 -35.34 -17.22
CA LYS A 717 38.19 -34.37 -16.96
C LYS A 717 37.95 -33.18 -17.88
N ASP A 718 37.90 -31.99 -17.29
CA ASP A 718 37.91 -30.73 -18.04
C ASP A 718 39.27 -30.51 -18.73
#